data_AF-A0A2H3FKR6-F1
#
_entry.id   AF-A0A2H3FKR6-F1
#
_cell.length_a   1.000
_cell.length_b   1.000
_cell.length_c   1.000
_cell.angle_alpha   90.00
_cell.angle_beta   90.00
_cell.angle_gamma   90.00
#
_symmetry.space_group_name_H-M   'P 1'
#
loop_
_entity.id
_entity.type
_entity.pdbx_description
1 polymer ?
#
loop_
_entity_poly.entity_id
_entity_poly.type
_entity_poly.pdbx_seq_one_letter_code
_entity_poly.pdbx_strand_id
1 'polypeptide(L)'
;MPAHSPHEQREISHNQFRDHTVIHQGNVQGNVYYVAPHPPARVKVVRVIPYPRNEDLVHRRDLIDRLDKLLPSTSGSQSAALWGLGGSGKTQIALDYAYRRCDADDECCVFWVHADSEANFLAEYKTIGKKLGVDERLDGTDLLDAVRDEIEVRSKWVMILDNADDLKLFGVGQQAKGGETIENQNRNLHKYVPCTSQGTVLWTSRDAHIVGTLVGARHGIEVRSMAVGEAKTLLARIRDEPLTAEEAVEEAGVDALLQELQCLPLAISQAGAYMRRMSMSAEQYLDLLRQGKSRWEVLQVSDTDRHRRPDVSNSVLETWRISTERIRAESEISYRILHVIAYVDSQGIPYELVAAAARRCDEEDAISTRHVLDLEVLQAAARLKEFSFLSLHQTEDGDRRYEMHKLVQETIRYGLRVRRSAATTVDEVSEVDSGPKGDEAYYCGRALHVVDGLFPLSERATWARCEQYLTHAIRVGEWAEVGETETETANLLQRVSYFLYERGRWREKEPVNSRAWALRREVLGEKHPDTIRSMASLAATYHEQGRYDEAESIYQEVLDLRREVLGEKHPDTIRSMADLATTYHNQGRYDEAETLKDEALKLRREVLGEKHPDTISSMADLATTYHEQGRYDEDEEISVKVLELRREVLGEKHPDTISSMADLAATYHEQGRYDEAESIYQEVLDLRREVLGEKHPDTIRSMADLATTYHEQGRYDEDEEISVKVLELRREVLGEKHPDTISSMADRAATYHTQGRYDEDERLKDEVLALRREVLGEKHPDTIWSMAEIAKAYHSQGRYDEAETLKDEALELRREVLGEKHPDTISSMASLAATYHNQGRYDEAETLKDEALKLRREVLGEKHPDTISSMASLATTYHAQGRYDDDEEISVKVLELRREVLGEKHPNTISSMASLAATYHNQGRYDEAETLKDEALRLQREVLGEKHPDTISSMASLATTYHSQGRYDEDEEISVKVLRLQREVLGEKHPDTIWSMAELAATYHAQGRYDEAEILKDEALELRREVLGEKHPDTIDSMASLAATYHQQGRYDKALQFHQTALDLRRIILGEKHPHTRQSVAYLTSTQDALQQLPSLAESVQSLAVTPVGDSKEERKPRYRSLWEVMRRKAGNLHKSKSSRRQGP
;
A
#
# COMPACT_ATOMS: atom_id res chain seq x y z
N MET A 1 -26.36 -1.95 26.11
CA MET A 1 -27.30 -0.88 25.70
C MET A 1 -27.02 0.31 26.61
N PRO A 2 -26.25 1.31 26.14
CA PRO A 2 -26.59 2.07 24.94
C PRO A 2 -25.57 1.97 23.79
N ALA A 3 -26.16 2.03 22.59
CA ALA A 3 -25.68 2.41 21.25
C ALA A 3 -24.16 2.39 20.96
N HIS A 4 -23.73 1.36 20.23
CA HIS A 4 -22.53 1.36 19.41
C HIS A 4 -22.76 2.25 18.18
N SER A 5 -21.88 3.22 17.97
CA SER A 5 -21.78 4.01 16.73
C SER A 5 -20.54 3.53 15.94
N PRO A 6 -20.59 3.54 14.61
CA PRO A 6 -19.82 2.63 13.77
C PRO A 6 -18.38 3.10 13.59
N HIS A 7 -17.49 2.12 13.42
CA HIS A 7 -16.16 2.30 12.87
C HIS A 7 -16.29 3.01 11.52
N GLU A 8 -15.60 4.13 11.33
CA GLU A 8 -15.32 4.70 10.01
C GLU A 8 -14.38 3.72 9.28
N GLN A 9 -14.98 2.66 8.74
CA GLN A 9 -14.48 1.99 7.56
C GLN A 9 -14.45 3.06 6.46
N ARG A 10 -13.30 3.21 5.78
CA ARG A 10 -13.29 3.81 4.44
C ARG A 10 -14.38 3.08 3.65
N GLU A 11 -15.42 3.79 3.23
CA GLU A 11 -16.40 3.26 2.30
C GLU A 11 -15.70 3.03 0.95
N ILE A 12 -15.20 1.81 0.74
CA ILE A 12 -14.74 1.31 -0.56
C ILE A 12 -15.96 0.85 -1.39
N SER A 13 -17.17 1.29 -1.02
CA SER A 13 -18.44 0.72 -1.49
C SER A 13 -18.77 1.04 -2.96
N HIS A 14 -17.99 1.89 -3.63
CA HIS A 14 -18.28 2.36 -5.00
C HIS A 14 -17.20 2.08 -6.05
N ASN A 15 -16.12 1.38 -5.71
CA ASN A 15 -15.14 0.98 -6.72
C ASN A 15 -15.42 -0.46 -7.18
N GLN A 16 -16.14 -0.60 -8.31
CA GLN A 16 -16.13 -1.84 -9.07
C GLN A 16 -14.79 -1.93 -9.81
N PHE A 17 -13.81 -2.61 -9.22
CA PHE A 17 -12.62 -3.03 -9.97
C PHE A 17 -13.03 -4.18 -10.89
N ARG A 18 -12.92 -3.99 -12.20
CA ARG A 18 -13.14 -5.05 -13.21
C ARG A 18 -11.91 -5.96 -13.24
N ASP A 19 -12.04 -7.11 -13.92
CA ASP A 19 -11.08 -8.23 -13.90
C ASP A 19 -9.63 -7.92 -14.38
N HIS A 20 -9.30 -6.67 -14.69
CA HIS A 20 -7.95 -6.19 -15.05
C HIS A 20 -7.62 -4.78 -14.51
N THR A 21 -8.34 -4.26 -13.51
CA THR A 21 -8.10 -2.90 -13.03
C THR A 21 -6.81 -2.79 -12.22
N VAL A 22 -5.79 -2.16 -12.80
CA VAL A 22 -4.60 -1.69 -12.09
C VAL A 22 -5.02 -0.47 -11.27
N ILE A 23 -4.97 -0.57 -9.94
CA ILE A 23 -5.11 0.61 -9.06
C ILE A 23 -3.86 1.46 -9.28
N HIS A 24 -3.97 2.50 -10.09
CA HIS A 24 -3.00 3.58 -10.06
C HIS A 24 -3.10 4.25 -8.68
N GLN A 25 -2.19 3.94 -7.76
CA GLN A 25 -1.85 4.91 -6.73
C GLN A 25 -1.48 6.18 -7.48
N GLY A 26 -2.32 7.22 -7.31
CA GLY A 26 -2.35 8.40 -8.16
C GLY A 26 -0.95 8.91 -8.52
N ASN A 27 -0.83 9.41 -9.75
CA ASN A 27 0.36 10.08 -10.25
C ASN A 27 0.89 11.10 -9.23
N VAL A 28 1.81 10.68 -8.37
CA VAL A 28 2.79 11.59 -7.80
C VAL A 28 3.74 11.88 -8.95
N GLN A 29 3.41 12.86 -9.78
CA GLN A 29 4.40 13.55 -10.62
C GLN A 29 5.35 14.33 -9.71
N GLY A 30 6.08 13.60 -8.88
CA GLY A 30 7.30 14.03 -8.22
C GLY A 30 8.42 13.34 -8.96
N ASN A 31 9.31 14.12 -9.55
CA ASN A 31 10.57 13.66 -10.10
C ASN A 31 11.44 13.06 -8.95
N VAL A 32 11.15 11.84 -8.51
CA VAL A 32 11.94 11.11 -7.51
C VAL A 32 13.13 10.51 -8.22
N TYR A 33 14.27 11.19 -8.13
CA TYR A 33 15.51 10.68 -8.67
C TYR A 33 16.03 9.62 -7.72
N TYR A 34 15.88 8.35 -8.11
CA TYR A 34 16.47 7.21 -7.46
C TYR A 34 17.99 7.21 -7.69
N VAL A 35 18.74 7.85 -6.79
CA VAL A 35 20.18 7.57 -6.66
C VAL A 35 20.32 6.46 -5.63
N ALA A 36 20.68 5.25 -6.07
CA ALA A 36 20.97 4.12 -5.19
C ALA A 36 22.24 4.42 -4.36
N PRO A 37 22.17 4.53 -3.01
CA PRO A 37 23.35 4.36 -2.19
C PRO A 37 23.63 2.86 -2.11
N HIS A 38 24.83 2.43 -2.46
CA HIS A 38 25.30 1.10 -2.09
C HIS A 38 25.24 0.99 -0.55
N PRO A 39 24.62 -0.06 0.02
CA PRO A 39 24.64 -0.22 1.47
C PRO A 39 26.10 -0.42 1.92
N PRO A 40 26.63 0.45 2.81
CA PRO A 40 27.93 0.22 3.39
C PRO A 40 27.90 -1.09 4.19
N ALA A 41 29.05 -1.77 4.26
CA ALA A 41 29.20 -2.98 5.04
C ALA A 41 28.68 -2.78 6.47
N ARG A 42 27.77 -3.66 6.93
CA ARG A 42 27.15 -3.60 8.26
C ARG A 42 28.22 -3.50 9.34
N VAL A 43 28.35 -2.33 9.96
CA VAL A 43 29.28 -2.11 11.07
C VAL A 43 28.75 -2.89 12.27
N LYS A 44 29.57 -3.78 12.85
CA LYS A 44 29.16 -4.70 13.93
C LYS A 44 28.80 -3.95 15.23
N VAL A 45 29.46 -2.82 15.51
CA VAL A 45 29.28 -1.97 16.71
C VAL A 45 29.08 -0.52 16.29
N VAL A 46 27.99 0.10 16.76
CA VAL A 46 27.65 1.50 16.46
C VAL A 46 27.51 2.29 17.75
N ARG A 47 28.19 3.45 17.82
CA ARG A 47 28.14 4.36 18.96
C ARG A 47 27.75 5.75 18.47
N VAL A 48 26.61 6.24 18.95
CA VAL A 48 26.07 7.57 18.64
C VAL A 48 25.89 8.30 19.97
N ILE A 49 26.95 8.99 20.39
CA ILE A 49 26.97 9.78 21.64
C ILE A 49 27.28 11.23 21.24
N PRO A 50 26.39 12.19 21.52
CA PRO A 50 26.53 13.57 21.04
C PRO A 50 27.65 14.33 21.78
N TYR A 51 27.99 13.91 23.00
CA TYR A 51 28.91 14.64 23.86
C TYR A 51 30.22 13.90 24.08
N PRO A 52 31.39 14.58 24.05
CA PRO A 52 32.63 14.00 24.52
C PRO A 52 32.54 13.70 26.02
N ARG A 53 33.37 12.78 26.51
CA ARG A 53 33.43 12.42 27.93
C ARG A 53 33.76 13.66 28.77
N ASN A 54 32.98 13.92 29.80
CA ASN A 54 33.24 15.01 30.74
C ASN A 54 34.30 14.59 31.77
N GLU A 55 35.52 15.12 31.63
CA GLU A 55 36.65 14.83 32.52
C GLU A 55 36.50 15.48 33.91
N ASP A 56 35.72 16.56 34.00
CA ASP A 56 35.52 17.32 35.24
C ASP A 56 34.39 16.74 36.12
N LEU A 57 33.70 15.69 35.66
CA LEU A 57 32.54 15.10 36.35
C LEU A 57 32.87 14.65 37.78
N VAL A 58 32.13 15.19 38.76
CA VAL A 58 32.20 14.72 40.15
C VAL A 58 31.38 13.45 40.29
N HIS A 59 32.06 12.33 40.57
CA HIS A 59 31.42 11.02 40.72
C HIS A 59 30.60 10.93 42.00
N ARG A 60 29.27 10.97 41.84
CA ARG A 60 28.28 10.79 42.91
C ARG A 60 28.06 9.31 43.16
N ARG A 61 28.96 8.68 43.94
CA ARG A 61 29.04 7.21 44.13
C ARG A 61 27.70 6.58 44.47
N ASP A 62 26.92 7.19 45.37
CA ASP A 62 25.62 6.66 45.77
C ASP A 62 24.61 6.55 44.60
N LEU A 63 24.65 7.50 43.66
CA LEU A 63 23.77 7.50 42.48
C LEU A 63 24.27 6.50 41.43
N ILE A 64 25.59 6.44 41.21
CA ILE A 64 26.24 5.50 40.28
C ILE A 64 25.96 4.07 40.74
N ASP A 65 26.19 3.75 42.02
CA ASP A 65 25.95 2.42 42.59
C ASP A 65 24.48 2.01 42.50
N ARG A 66 23.55 2.96 42.61
CA ARG A 66 22.11 2.70 42.44
C ARG A 66 21.76 2.48 40.97
N LEU A 67 22.34 3.25 40.06
CA LEU A 67 22.12 3.10 38.62
C LEU A 67 22.65 1.75 38.14
N ASP A 68 23.85 1.37 38.57
CA ASP A 68 24.47 0.09 38.22
C ASP A 68 23.72 -1.11 38.82
N LYS A 69 23.03 -0.92 39.97
CA LYS A 69 22.12 -1.94 40.54
C LYS A 69 20.80 -2.07 39.78
N LEU A 70 20.27 -0.97 39.25
CA LEU A 70 19.03 -0.97 38.47
C LEU A 70 19.24 -1.43 37.01
N LEU A 71 20.43 -1.14 36.48
CA LEU A 71 20.84 -1.46 35.11
C LEU A 71 22.16 -2.28 35.09
N PRO A 72 22.22 -3.48 35.70
CA PRO A 72 23.39 -4.35 35.66
C PRO A 72 23.80 -4.73 34.22
N SER A 73 25.07 -5.07 34.03
CA SER A 73 25.62 -5.48 32.72
C SER A 73 25.17 -6.88 32.25
N THR A 74 24.27 -7.55 32.96
CA THR A 74 23.82 -8.93 32.69
C THR A 74 22.46 -8.98 31.99
N SER A 75 22.24 -10.00 31.15
CA SER A 75 21.08 -10.16 30.26
C SER A 75 19.70 -9.93 30.92
N GLY A 76 18.90 -9.05 30.32
CA GLY A 76 17.52 -8.71 30.64
C GLY A 76 17.13 -7.34 30.05
N SER A 77 15.90 -7.18 29.55
CA SER A 77 15.37 -5.86 29.17
C SER A 77 15.20 -5.03 30.43
N GLN A 78 15.95 -3.94 30.55
CA GLN A 78 15.93 -3.11 31.76
C GLN A 78 15.79 -1.64 31.40
N SER A 79 14.84 -0.99 32.06
CA SER A 79 14.52 0.42 31.86
C SER A 79 14.57 1.14 33.21
N ALA A 80 15.30 2.24 33.29
CA ALA A 80 15.38 3.08 34.48
C ALA A 80 15.34 4.56 34.14
N ALA A 81 14.91 5.39 35.08
CA ALA A 81 14.83 6.85 34.88
C ALA A 81 15.63 7.61 35.93
N LEU A 82 16.42 8.57 35.49
CA LEU A 82 16.97 9.65 36.31
C LEU A 82 16.01 10.82 36.25
N TRP A 83 15.43 11.21 37.39
CA TRP A 83 14.49 12.34 37.45
C TRP A 83 14.86 13.36 38.52
N GLY A 84 14.47 14.62 38.35
CA GLY A 84 14.76 15.67 39.33
C GLY A 84 14.91 17.07 38.73
N LEU A 85 15.23 18.05 39.57
CA LEU A 85 15.31 19.47 39.20
C LEU A 85 16.23 19.75 38.00
N GLY A 86 15.92 20.79 37.22
CA GLY A 86 16.81 21.29 36.16
C GLY A 86 18.20 21.68 36.70
N GLY A 87 19.27 21.37 35.95
CA GLY A 87 20.64 21.71 36.35
C GLY A 87 21.28 20.82 37.43
N SER A 88 20.59 19.75 37.87
CA SER A 88 21.08 18.76 38.87
C SER A 88 22.11 17.76 38.34
N GLY A 89 22.39 17.74 37.04
CA GLY A 89 23.43 16.89 36.42
C GLY A 89 22.95 15.54 35.86
N LYS A 90 21.64 15.33 35.67
CA LYS A 90 21.07 14.07 35.13
C LYS A 90 21.73 13.62 33.82
N THR A 91 21.78 14.51 32.82
CA THR A 91 22.41 14.27 31.51
C THR A 91 23.88 13.88 31.66
N GLN A 92 24.60 14.48 32.62
CA GLN A 92 26.01 14.16 32.87
C GLN A 92 26.20 12.78 33.51
N ILE A 93 25.29 12.36 34.39
CA ILE A 93 25.27 11.00 34.97
C ILE A 93 24.94 9.96 33.89
N ALA A 94 23.98 10.26 33.00
CA ALA A 94 23.63 9.38 31.88
C ALA A 94 24.79 9.26 30.87
N LEU A 95 25.49 10.37 30.58
CA LEU A 95 26.67 10.39 29.73
C LEU A 95 27.82 9.55 30.30
N ASP A 96 28.12 9.70 31.58
CA ASP A 96 29.10 8.85 32.27
C ASP A 96 28.71 7.37 32.24
N TYR A 97 27.42 7.06 32.43
CA TYR A 97 26.93 5.69 32.28
C TYR A 97 27.15 5.14 30.87
N ALA A 98 26.85 5.91 29.81
CA ALA A 98 27.14 5.50 28.42
C ALA A 98 28.62 5.19 28.19
N TYR A 99 29.52 6.09 28.60
CA TYR A 99 30.97 5.87 28.44
C TYR A 99 31.47 4.70 29.28
N ARG A 100 30.99 4.52 30.52
CA ARG A 100 31.34 3.34 31.33
C ARG A 100 30.87 2.03 30.69
N ARG A 101 29.72 2.02 30.00
CA ARG A 101 29.26 0.84 29.25
C ARG A 101 30.11 0.58 28.01
N CYS A 102 30.52 1.62 27.30
CA CYS A 102 31.49 1.52 26.20
C CYS A 102 32.85 0.98 26.65
N ASP A 103 33.33 1.40 27.83
CA ASP A 103 34.62 0.97 28.41
C ASP A 103 34.57 -0.47 28.95
N ALA A 104 33.41 -0.91 29.46
CA ALA A 104 33.23 -2.24 30.04
C ALA A 104 32.94 -3.33 29.00
N ASP A 105 32.39 -2.97 27.84
CA ASP A 105 31.99 -3.89 26.78
C ASP A 105 32.22 -3.28 25.39
N ASP A 106 33.30 -3.73 24.73
CA ASP A 106 33.68 -3.27 23.39
C ASP A 106 32.65 -3.63 22.31
N GLU A 107 31.78 -4.62 22.55
CA GLU A 107 30.73 -5.02 21.61
C GLU A 107 29.38 -4.33 21.85
N CYS A 108 29.26 -3.49 22.89
CA CYS A 108 28.01 -2.78 23.20
C CYS A 108 27.77 -1.58 22.27
N CYS A 109 26.62 -1.57 21.62
CA CYS A 109 26.13 -0.39 20.89
C CYS A 109 25.55 0.63 21.87
N VAL A 110 25.75 1.92 21.61
CA VAL A 110 25.17 3.01 22.42
C VAL A 110 24.50 4.01 21.51
N PHE A 111 23.23 4.31 21.78
CA PHE A 111 22.41 5.23 21.02
C PHE A 111 21.88 6.31 21.95
N TRP A 112 22.06 7.57 21.58
CA TRP A 112 21.58 8.71 22.34
C TRP A 112 20.51 9.43 21.52
N VAL A 113 19.37 9.72 22.14
CA VAL A 113 18.22 10.37 21.50
C VAL A 113 17.72 11.49 22.39
N HIS A 114 17.55 12.67 21.81
CA HIS A 114 16.89 13.79 22.46
C HIS A 114 15.38 13.64 22.37
N ALA A 115 14.74 13.47 23.52
CA ALA A 115 13.34 13.07 23.66
C ALA A 115 12.44 14.24 24.12
N ASP A 116 12.81 15.47 23.77
CA ASP A 116 12.14 16.70 24.20
C ASP A 116 11.04 17.17 23.23
N SER A 117 11.07 16.70 21.99
CA SER A 117 10.05 16.91 20.96
C SER A 117 10.08 15.77 19.94
N GLU A 118 8.97 15.57 19.23
CA GLU A 118 8.86 14.56 18.16
C GLU A 118 9.85 14.81 17.01
N ALA A 119 10.05 16.08 16.63
CA ALA A 119 10.97 16.46 15.57
C ALA A 119 12.44 16.10 15.91
N ASN A 120 12.87 16.35 17.15
CA ASN A 120 14.22 15.98 17.60
C ASN A 120 14.37 14.46 17.69
N PHE A 121 13.34 13.76 18.15
CA PHE A 121 13.33 12.29 18.19
C PHE A 121 13.53 11.70 16.79
N LEU A 122 12.79 12.18 15.79
CA LEU A 122 12.93 11.78 14.38
C LEU A 122 14.32 12.12 13.81
N ALA A 123 14.83 13.33 14.07
CA ALA A 123 16.15 13.75 13.58
C ALA A 123 17.29 12.88 14.14
N GLU A 124 17.23 12.52 15.42
CA GLU A 124 18.21 11.62 16.05
C GLU A 124 18.08 10.19 15.53
N TYR A 125 16.85 9.70 15.36
CA TYR A 125 16.60 8.39 14.73
C TYR A 125 17.14 8.33 13.30
N LYS A 126 17.02 9.41 12.52
CA LYS A 126 17.61 9.51 11.18
C LYS A 126 19.14 9.43 11.22
N THR A 127 19.76 10.09 12.18
CA THR A 127 21.21 10.05 12.41
C THR A 127 21.68 8.64 12.80
N ILE A 128 20.92 7.98 13.68
CA ILE A 128 21.17 6.59 14.08
C ILE A 128 20.98 5.65 12.89
N GLY A 129 19.88 5.79 12.14
CA GLY A 129 19.57 5.00 10.95
C GLY A 129 20.66 5.07 9.90
N LYS A 130 21.17 6.27 9.60
CA LYS A 130 22.32 6.47 8.71
C LYS A 130 23.56 5.67 9.14
N LYS A 131 23.85 5.65 10.44
CA LYS A 131 24.98 4.87 11.00
C LYS A 131 24.71 3.37 11.05
N LEU A 132 23.45 2.95 11.14
CA LEU A 132 23.03 1.55 11.10
C LEU A 132 22.90 1.00 9.67
N GLY A 133 22.86 1.86 8.65
CA GLY A 133 22.65 1.48 7.25
C GLY A 133 21.18 1.32 6.88
N VAL A 134 20.27 1.96 7.63
CA VAL A 134 18.85 2.11 7.28
C VAL A 134 18.76 3.04 6.06
N ASP A 135 17.82 2.78 5.15
CA ASP A 135 17.63 3.58 3.94
C ASP A 135 17.36 5.06 4.31
N GLU A 136 18.21 5.97 3.81
CA GLU A 136 18.12 7.41 4.06
C GLU A 136 16.84 8.05 3.47
N ARG A 137 16.09 7.31 2.65
CA ARG A 137 14.82 7.72 2.07
C ARG A 137 13.62 7.49 3.00
N LEU A 138 13.75 6.62 4.00
CA LEU A 138 12.69 6.41 4.98
C LEU A 138 12.52 7.66 5.83
N ASP A 139 11.27 8.03 6.11
CA ASP A 139 10.92 9.14 6.99
C ASP A 139 9.70 8.82 7.86
N GLY A 140 9.42 9.67 8.84
CA GLY A 140 8.27 9.50 9.73
C GLY A 140 8.33 8.16 10.48
N THR A 141 7.22 7.43 10.48
CA THR A 141 7.09 6.20 11.29
C THR A 141 7.84 5.02 10.72
N ASP A 142 8.01 4.94 9.40
CA ASP A 142 8.72 3.85 8.75
C ASP A 142 10.22 3.91 9.06
N LEU A 143 10.77 5.13 9.15
CA LEU A 143 12.11 5.34 9.69
C LEU A 143 12.21 4.91 11.14
N LEU A 144 11.24 5.28 11.98
CA LEU A 144 11.25 4.93 13.41
C LEU A 144 11.18 3.42 13.63
N ASP A 145 10.34 2.72 12.88
CA ASP A 145 10.23 1.26 12.89
C ASP A 145 11.52 0.59 12.41
N ALA A 146 12.05 1.00 11.25
CA ALA A 146 13.28 0.41 10.70
C ALA A 146 14.49 0.60 11.63
N VAL A 147 14.63 1.77 12.25
CA VAL A 147 15.70 2.05 13.21
C VAL A 147 15.52 1.25 14.50
N ARG A 148 14.28 1.14 15.01
CA ARG A 148 13.99 0.28 16.17
C ARG A 148 14.42 -1.15 15.89
N ASP A 149 13.97 -1.70 14.77
CA ASP A 149 14.20 -3.11 14.41
C ASP A 149 15.71 -3.40 14.23
N GLU A 150 16.46 -2.49 13.60
CA GLU A 150 17.91 -2.60 13.46
C GLU A 150 18.67 -2.50 14.79
N ILE A 151 18.17 -1.72 15.77
CA ILE A 151 18.73 -1.69 17.13
C ILE A 151 18.45 -3.02 17.83
N GLU A 152 17.23 -3.55 17.69
CA GLU A 152 16.78 -4.78 18.34
C GLU A 152 17.51 -6.05 17.86
N VAL A 153 17.98 -6.07 16.61
CA VAL A 153 18.80 -7.17 16.05
C VAL A 153 20.19 -7.24 16.73
N ARG A 154 20.64 -6.17 17.40
CA ARG A 154 21.97 -6.13 18.02
C ARG A 154 22.01 -6.93 19.33
N SER A 155 23.09 -7.68 19.51
CA SER A 155 23.25 -8.57 20.67
C SER A 155 23.31 -7.87 22.03
N LYS A 156 23.77 -6.61 22.08
CA LYS A 156 23.82 -5.77 23.28
C LYS A 156 23.75 -4.30 22.90
N TRP A 157 22.83 -3.55 23.49
CA TRP A 157 22.68 -2.14 23.21
C TRP A 157 22.19 -1.35 24.44
N VAL A 158 22.55 -0.07 24.48
CA VAL A 158 22.06 0.92 25.44
C VAL A 158 21.45 2.08 24.67
N MET A 159 20.20 2.43 24.99
CA MET A 159 19.54 3.62 24.49
C MET A 159 19.38 4.64 25.63
N ILE A 160 19.82 5.88 25.41
CA ILE A 160 19.62 6.99 26.34
C ILE A 160 18.60 7.94 25.73
N LEU A 161 17.47 8.10 26.41
CA LEU A 161 16.41 9.06 26.06
C LEU A 161 16.54 10.28 26.97
N ASP A 162 17.22 11.32 26.47
CA ASP A 162 17.57 12.50 27.26
C ASP A 162 16.49 13.60 27.12
N ASN A 163 16.11 14.20 28.25
CA ASN A 163 15.10 15.26 28.38
C ASN A 163 13.68 14.86 27.95
N ALA A 164 13.25 13.64 28.30
CA ALA A 164 11.87 13.17 28.17
C ALA A 164 10.94 13.88 29.19
N ASP A 165 10.82 15.20 29.08
CA ASP A 165 10.08 16.05 30.02
C ASP A 165 8.58 16.10 29.70
N ASP A 166 8.20 16.02 28.42
CA ASP A 166 6.80 15.92 28.01
C ASP A 166 6.41 14.44 27.85
N LEU A 167 5.92 13.86 28.94
CA LEU A 167 5.53 12.45 28.97
C LEU A 167 4.33 12.13 28.06
N LYS A 168 3.59 13.15 27.58
CA LYS A 168 2.47 12.95 26.65
C LYS A 168 2.92 12.43 25.29
N LEU A 169 4.14 12.79 24.86
CA LEU A 169 4.77 12.25 23.64
C LEU A 169 4.92 10.72 23.69
N PHE A 170 4.95 10.16 24.90
CA PHE A 170 5.07 8.72 25.17
C PHE A 170 3.76 8.11 25.69
N GLY A 171 2.62 8.78 25.47
CA GLY A 171 1.29 8.28 25.81
C GLY A 171 0.87 8.43 27.27
N VAL A 172 1.64 9.14 28.11
CA VAL A 172 1.29 9.32 29.54
C VAL A 172 0.24 10.42 29.71
N GLY A 173 -0.86 10.12 30.40
CA GLY A 173 -1.92 11.07 30.73
C GLY A 173 -3.00 11.26 29.66
N GLN A 174 -2.94 10.51 28.56
CA GLN A 174 -4.06 10.38 27.62
C GLN A 174 -5.13 9.47 28.26
N GLN A 175 -6.28 10.04 28.63
CA GLN A 175 -7.44 9.23 28.98
C GLN A 175 -8.01 8.67 27.68
N ALA A 176 -8.02 7.34 27.53
CA ALA A 176 -8.74 6.66 26.48
C ALA A 176 -10.24 7.04 26.56
N LYS A 177 -10.61 8.09 25.84
CA LYS A 177 -12.01 8.34 25.51
C LYS A 177 -12.31 7.39 24.35
N GLY A 178 -13.23 6.45 24.57
CA GLY A 178 -13.64 5.52 23.52
C GLY A 178 -14.05 6.28 22.26
N GLY A 179 -13.32 6.06 21.17
CA GLY A 179 -13.47 6.77 19.90
C GLY A 179 -12.23 7.53 19.40
N GLU A 180 -11.00 7.13 19.76
CA GLU A 180 -9.78 7.75 19.21
C GLU A 180 -9.41 7.14 17.84
N THR A 181 -9.20 8.00 16.84
CA THR A 181 -8.67 7.66 15.50
C THR A 181 -7.26 7.06 15.56
N ILE A 182 -6.89 6.27 14.55
CA ILE A 182 -5.55 5.66 14.37
C ILE A 182 -4.42 6.71 14.47
N GLU A 183 -4.71 7.96 14.13
CA GLU A 183 -3.77 9.09 14.20
C GLU A 183 -3.30 9.44 15.61
N ASN A 184 -4.15 9.32 16.64
CA ASN A 184 -3.71 9.54 18.02
C ASN A 184 -2.83 8.39 18.55
N GLN A 185 -2.99 7.18 18.02
CA GLN A 185 -2.10 6.04 18.32
C GLN A 185 -0.73 6.17 17.62
N ASN A 186 -0.63 6.98 16.56
CA ASN A 186 0.63 7.28 15.87
C ASN A 186 1.48 8.36 16.54
N ARG A 187 0.91 9.16 17.45
CA ARG A 187 1.66 10.16 18.24
C ARG A 187 2.39 9.59 19.45
N ASN A 188 2.24 8.30 19.74
CA ASN A 188 2.90 7.67 20.89
C ASN A 188 4.29 7.15 20.50
N LEU A 189 5.35 7.90 20.84
CA LEU A 189 6.74 7.56 20.56
C LEU A 189 7.24 6.33 21.33
N HIS A 190 6.55 5.93 22.41
CA HIS A 190 6.98 4.80 23.24
C HIS A 190 7.03 3.48 22.45
N LYS A 191 6.21 3.31 21.42
CA LYS A 191 6.19 2.10 20.57
C LYS A 191 7.42 1.96 19.67
N TYR A 192 8.17 3.04 19.49
CA TYR A 192 9.40 3.08 18.70
C TYR A 192 10.65 2.97 19.58
N VAL A 193 10.49 2.93 20.91
CA VAL A 193 11.59 2.66 21.83
C VAL A 193 11.83 1.14 21.83
N PRO A 194 13.04 0.68 21.46
CA PRO A 194 13.37 -0.75 21.42
C PRO A 194 13.11 -1.45 22.75
N CYS A 195 12.54 -2.66 22.69
CA CYS A 195 12.18 -3.44 23.88
C CYS A 195 12.52 -4.92 23.69
N THR A 196 13.81 -5.25 23.78
CA THR A 196 14.30 -6.64 23.73
C THR A 196 15.03 -7.04 25.00
N SER A 197 15.08 -8.36 25.25
CA SER A 197 15.73 -8.95 26.44
C SER A 197 17.24 -8.67 26.56
N GLN A 198 17.88 -8.10 25.53
CA GLN A 198 19.32 -7.83 25.49
C GLN A 198 19.66 -6.32 25.55
N GLY A 199 18.64 -5.46 25.72
CA GLY A 199 18.77 -4.01 25.68
C GLY A 199 18.59 -3.31 27.02
N THR A 200 19.15 -2.11 27.14
CA THR A 200 18.96 -1.22 28.29
C THR A 200 18.46 0.15 27.83
N VAL A 201 17.41 0.67 28.47
CA VAL A 201 16.92 2.04 28.23
C VAL A 201 17.12 2.90 29.48
N LEU A 202 17.78 4.04 29.33
CA LEU A 202 17.96 5.03 30.40
C LEU A 202 17.27 6.34 30.02
N TRP A 203 16.30 6.74 30.83
CA TRP A 203 15.54 7.98 30.64
C TRP A 203 16.10 9.09 31.53
N THR A 204 16.14 10.32 31.03
CA THR A 204 16.30 11.52 31.87
C THR A 204 15.06 12.40 31.75
N SER A 205 14.53 12.85 32.88
CA SER A 205 13.33 13.71 32.91
C SER A 205 13.32 14.64 34.12
N ARG A 206 12.60 15.76 34.04
CA ARG A 206 12.25 16.58 35.20
C ARG A 206 10.94 16.13 35.84
N ASP A 207 10.10 15.43 35.10
CA ASP A 207 8.80 14.99 35.59
C ASP A 207 8.95 13.75 36.47
N ALA A 208 8.58 13.89 37.75
CA ALA A 208 8.58 12.78 38.70
C ALA A 208 7.64 11.64 38.29
N HIS A 209 6.59 11.95 37.51
CA HIS A 209 5.60 10.97 37.05
C HIS A 209 6.16 9.97 36.04
N ILE A 210 7.37 10.17 35.49
CA ILE A 210 8.03 9.18 34.64
C ILE A 210 8.16 7.83 35.37
N VAL A 211 8.33 7.89 36.69
CA VAL A 211 8.37 6.75 37.59
C VAL A 211 6.95 6.34 37.96
N GLY A 212 6.58 5.11 37.62
CA GLY A 212 5.23 4.58 37.75
C GLY A 212 4.39 4.68 36.47
N THR A 213 4.91 5.32 35.41
CA THR A 213 4.28 5.37 34.09
C THR A 213 5.13 4.68 33.03
N LEU A 214 6.23 5.29 32.58
CA LEU A 214 7.14 4.74 31.57
C LEU A 214 8.17 3.77 32.17
N VAL A 215 8.58 3.99 33.42
CA VAL A 215 9.44 3.06 34.16
C VAL A 215 8.77 2.59 35.43
N GLY A 216 9.04 1.36 35.87
CA GLY A 216 8.44 0.82 37.10
C GLY A 216 8.77 1.68 38.32
N ALA A 217 7.87 1.73 39.31
CA ALA A 217 7.97 2.64 40.46
C ALA A 217 9.28 2.52 41.29
N ARG A 218 9.99 1.38 41.18
CA ARG A 218 11.27 1.12 41.86
C ARG A 218 12.50 1.33 40.98
N HIS A 219 12.32 1.64 39.70
CA HIS A 219 13.37 1.84 38.69
C HIS A 219 13.64 3.32 38.42
N GLY A 220 13.26 4.20 39.36
CA GLY A 220 13.53 5.63 39.32
C GLY A 220 14.60 6.04 40.33
N ILE A 221 15.51 6.91 39.91
CA ILE A 221 16.48 7.57 40.79
C ILE A 221 16.21 9.08 40.76
N GLU A 222 15.79 9.60 41.91
CA GLU A 222 15.71 11.04 42.12
C GLU A 222 17.13 11.63 42.24
N VAL A 223 17.53 12.44 41.26
CA VAL A 223 18.78 13.18 41.24
C VAL A 223 18.55 14.54 41.89
N ARG A 224 18.87 14.62 43.19
CA ARG A 224 18.82 15.86 43.97
C ARG A 224 20.06 16.73 43.72
N SER A 225 20.07 17.93 44.30
CA SER A 225 21.26 18.78 44.37
C SER A 225 22.47 18.04 44.94
N MET A 226 23.67 18.53 44.64
CA MET A 226 24.93 17.93 45.12
C MET A 226 25.02 18.04 46.63
N ALA A 227 25.62 17.04 47.28
CA ALA A 227 26.02 17.21 48.67
C ALA A 227 27.12 18.29 48.76
N VAL A 228 27.21 19.00 49.88
CA VAL A 228 28.17 20.12 50.04
C VAL A 228 29.61 19.72 49.72
N GLY A 229 30.04 18.50 50.10
CA GLY A 229 31.37 17.98 49.75
C GLY A 229 31.56 17.72 48.24
N GLU A 230 30.54 17.20 47.57
CA GLU A 230 30.54 17.02 46.10
C GLU A 230 30.61 18.40 45.41
N ALA A 231 29.83 19.37 45.90
CA ALA A 231 29.77 20.74 45.38
C ALA A 231 31.09 21.49 45.55
N LYS A 232 31.78 21.34 46.70
CA LYS A 232 33.14 21.86 46.91
C LYS A 232 34.13 21.28 45.91
N THR A 233 34.05 19.97 45.68
CA THR A 233 34.91 19.26 44.72
C THR A 233 34.72 19.80 43.30
N LEU A 234 33.46 20.01 42.89
CA LEU A 234 33.14 20.58 41.58
C LEU A 234 33.68 22.00 41.45
N LEU A 235 33.47 22.84 42.47
CA LEU A 235 33.93 24.22 42.46
C LEU A 235 35.46 24.31 42.36
N ALA A 236 36.18 23.50 43.13
CA ALA A 236 37.64 23.45 43.12
C ALA A 236 38.19 23.00 41.75
N ARG A 237 37.59 21.96 41.15
CA ARG A 237 37.97 21.49 39.80
C ARG A 237 37.81 22.58 38.75
N ILE A 238 36.68 23.29 38.76
CA ILE A 238 36.38 24.32 37.76
C ILE A 238 37.30 25.53 37.93
N ARG A 239 37.71 25.84 39.16
CA ARG A 239 38.69 26.88 39.51
C ARG A 239 40.14 26.46 39.30
N ASP A 240 40.40 25.20 38.92
CA ASP A 240 41.75 24.64 38.73
C ASP A 240 42.60 24.68 40.03
N GLU A 241 41.93 24.44 41.16
CA GLU A 241 42.54 24.43 42.50
C GLU A 241 42.99 23.01 42.90
N PRO A 242 44.14 22.85 43.58
CA PRO A 242 44.63 21.53 43.99
C PRO A 242 43.66 20.83 44.94
N LEU A 243 43.27 19.59 44.59
CA LEU A 243 42.28 18.77 45.30
C LEU A 243 42.82 18.06 46.55
N THR A 244 44.11 18.18 46.85
CA THR A 244 44.77 17.48 47.97
C THR A 244 44.47 18.17 49.31
N ALA A 245 43.95 17.38 50.26
CA ALA A 245 43.56 17.83 51.60
C ALA A 245 44.71 18.46 52.43
N GLU A 246 45.96 18.29 52.00
CA GLU A 246 47.14 18.82 52.68
C GLU A 246 47.51 20.26 52.24
N GLU A 247 46.91 20.78 51.16
CA GLU A 247 47.19 22.13 50.64
C GLU A 247 45.93 22.99 50.37
N ALA A 248 44.72 22.43 50.49
CA ALA A 248 43.48 23.19 50.37
C ALA A 248 43.28 24.10 51.59
N VAL A 249 43.64 25.39 51.45
CA VAL A 249 43.20 26.42 52.39
C VAL A 249 41.67 26.41 52.40
N GLU A 250 41.04 26.21 53.56
CA GLU A 250 39.60 26.45 53.72
C GLU A 250 39.31 27.92 53.41
N GLU A 251 38.97 28.20 52.16
CA GLU A 251 38.58 29.53 51.73
C GLU A 251 37.26 29.89 52.42
N ALA A 252 37.28 31.00 53.16
CA ALA A 252 36.11 31.52 53.83
C ALA A 252 35.00 31.82 52.80
N GLY A 253 33.73 31.63 53.19
CA GLY A 253 32.57 31.90 52.33
C GLY A 253 32.18 30.82 51.31
N VAL A 254 33.01 29.80 51.05
CA VAL A 254 32.67 28.71 50.09
C VAL A 254 31.38 27.97 50.48
N ASP A 255 31.23 27.57 51.74
CA ASP A 255 30.01 26.87 52.20
C ASP A 255 28.75 27.73 52.06
N ALA A 256 28.86 29.02 52.38
CA ALA A 256 27.77 29.96 52.26
C ALA A 256 27.40 30.22 50.78
N LEU A 257 28.40 30.28 49.89
CA LEU A 257 28.19 30.39 48.46
C LEU A 257 27.48 29.16 47.89
N LEU A 258 27.95 27.95 48.22
CA LEU A 258 27.35 26.71 47.74
C LEU A 258 25.91 26.53 48.23
N GLN A 259 25.62 26.95 49.46
CA GLN A 259 24.24 27.00 49.97
C GLN A 259 23.38 27.99 49.18
N GLU A 260 23.90 29.18 48.87
CA GLU A 260 23.17 30.19 48.10
C GLU A 260 22.91 29.73 46.65
N LEU A 261 23.86 29.01 46.04
CA LEU A 261 23.71 28.35 44.72
C LEU A 261 22.89 27.05 44.76
N GLN A 262 22.30 26.72 45.92
CA GLN A 262 21.49 25.53 46.17
C GLN A 262 22.19 24.20 45.83
N CYS A 263 23.52 24.22 45.80
CA CYS A 263 24.37 23.10 45.39
C CYS A 263 23.98 22.50 44.01
N LEU A 264 23.50 23.33 43.08
CA LEU A 264 23.18 22.88 41.71
C LEU A 264 24.45 22.88 40.85
N PRO A 265 24.87 21.74 40.26
CA PRO A 265 26.09 21.64 39.48
C PRO A 265 26.20 22.70 38.39
N LEU A 266 25.12 22.95 37.64
CA LEU A 266 25.12 23.94 36.57
C LEU A 266 25.39 25.37 37.07
N ALA A 267 24.85 25.74 38.23
CA ALA A 267 25.05 27.06 38.84
C ALA A 267 26.46 27.19 39.44
N ILE A 268 26.94 26.12 40.08
CA ILE A 268 28.31 26.04 40.60
C ILE A 268 29.32 26.16 39.46
N SER A 269 29.09 25.49 38.33
CA SER A 269 30.00 25.56 37.18
C SER A 269 30.12 26.97 36.62
N GLN A 270 28.99 27.66 36.54
CA GLN A 270 28.91 29.04 36.09
C GLN A 270 29.61 30.02 37.05
N ALA A 271 29.31 29.91 38.35
CA ALA A 271 29.96 30.71 39.37
C ALA A 271 31.48 30.43 39.43
N GLY A 272 31.87 29.15 39.37
CA GLY A 272 33.26 28.69 39.35
C GLY A 272 34.05 29.25 38.16
N ALA A 273 33.48 29.15 36.95
CA ALA A 273 34.07 29.68 35.74
C ALA A 273 34.25 31.21 35.81
N TYR A 274 33.23 31.93 36.32
CA TYR A 274 33.32 33.37 36.55
C TYR A 274 34.42 33.72 37.55
N MET A 275 34.46 33.03 38.71
CA MET A 275 35.46 33.25 39.75
C MET A 275 36.89 32.98 39.26
N ARG A 276 37.10 31.87 38.55
CA ARG A 276 38.40 31.54 37.93
C ARG A 276 38.86 32.65 37.00
N ARG A 277 37.99 33.07 36.08
CA ARG A 277 38.31 34.08 35.08
C ARG A 277 38.57 35.45 35.69
N MET A 278 37.80 35.83 36.71
CA MET A 278 37.94 37.11 37.39
C MET A 278 38.98 37.10 38.52
N SER A 279 39.60 35.95 38.79
CA SER A 279 40.47 35.74 39.97
C SER A 279 39.80 36.21 41.26
N MET A 280 38.50 35.93 41.39
CA MET A 280 37.66 36.34 42.53
C MET A 280 37.53 35.22 43.55
N SER A 281 37.50 35.61 44.83
CA SER A 281 37.19 34.70 45.94
C SER A 281 35.69 34.38 46.04
N ALA A 282 35.37 33.29 46.73
CA ALA A 282 34.00 32.87 47.01
C ALA A 282 33.21 33.91 47.81
N GLU A 283 33.83 34.61 48.77
CA GLU A 283 33.18 35.71 49.52
C GLU A 283 32.82 36.89 48.62
N GLN A 284 33.75 37.33 47.77
CA GLN A 284 33.51 38.44 46.84
C GLN A 284 32.39 38.12 45.85
N TYR A 285 32.32 36.86 45.37
CA TYR A 285 31.24 36.43 44.49
C TYR A 285 29.90 36.29 45.22
N LEU A 286 29.90 35.77 46.45
CA LEU A 286 28.71 35.68 47.30
C LEU A 286 28.11 37.05 47.62
N ASP A 287 28.94 38.06 47.89
CA ASP A 287 28.47 39.43 48.11
C ASP A 287 27.82 40.02 46.85
N LEU A 288 28.40 39.76 45.68
CA LEU A 288 27.84 40.16 44.39
C LEU A 288 26.48 39.49 44.14
N LEU A 289 26.37 38.19 44.45
CA LEU A 289 25.14 37.41 44.34
C LEU A 289 24.03 37.94 45.28
N ARG A 290 24.39 38.28 46.52
CA ARG A 290 23.46 38.83 47.52
C ARG A 290 22.94 40.22 47.15
N GLN A 291 23.82 41.09 46.64
CA GLN A 291 23.43 42.42 46.13
C GLN A 291 22.40 42.31 44.99
N GLY A 292 22.55 41.30 44.13
CA GLY A 292 21.62 41.00 43.05
C GLY A 292 20.25 40.48 43.51
N LYS A 293 20.23 39.60 44.52
CA LYS A 293 19.00 38.99 45.06
C LYS A 293 18.02 40.01 45.65
N SER A 294 18.51 41.01 46.37
CA SER A 294 17.67 42.11 46.89
C SER A 294 16.91 42.84 45.78
N ARG A 295 17.44 42.84 44.54
CA ARG A 295 16.77 43.43 43.37
C ARG A 295 15.58 42.58 42.89
N TRP A 296 15.69 41.25 42.96
CA TRP A 296 14.62 40.32 42.57
C TRP A 296 13.49 40.25 43.59
N GLU A 297 13.81 40.36 44.88
CA GLU A 297 12.83 40.46 45.97
C GLU A 297 11.98 41.75 45.85
N VAL A 298 12.58 42.83 45.35
CA VAL A 298 11.91 44.13 45.12
C VAL A 298 11.03 44.12 43.87
N LEU A 299 11.38 43.35 42.83
CA LEU A 299 10.68 43.38 41.54
C LEU A 299 9.33 42.64 41.49
N GLN A 300 8.88 41.98 42.58
CA GLN A 300 7.64 41.19 42.70
C GLN A 300 7.07 40.71 41.34
N VAL A 301 7.84 39.92 40.59
CA VAL A 301 7.44 39.50 39.26
C VAL A 301 6.47 38.33 39.38
N SER A 302 5.21 38.57 38.98
CA SER A 302 4.07 37.66 39.11
C SER A 302 4.26 36.31 38.38
N ASP A 303 3.61 35.28 38.94
CA ASP A 303 3.50 33.90 38.44
C ASP A 303 2.77 33.76 37.07
N THR A 304 2.73 34.80 36.24
CA THR A 304 1.90 34.88 35.03
C THR A 304 2.68 34.84 33.71
N ASP A 305 3.94 34.38 33.70
CA ASP A 305 4.69 34.17 32.44
C ASP A 305 4.54 32.72 31.97
N ARG A 306 3.83 32.53 30.84
CA ARG A 306 3.57 31.22 30.22
C ARG A 306 4.82 30.46 29.77
N HIS A 307 5.96 31.13 29.62
CA HIS A 307 7.24 30.52 29.18
C HIS A 307 8.30 30.47 30.30
N ARG A 308 8.01 31.03 31.48
CA ARG A 308 8.88 30.88 32.65
C ARG A 308 8.56 29.56 33.33
N ARG A 309 9.57 28.69 33.46
CA ARG A 309 9.40 27.46 34.21
C ARG A 309 9.35 27.77 35.72
N PRO A 310 8.32 27.32 36.47
CA PRO A 310 8.14 27.68 37.88
C PRO A 310 9.26 27.21 38.81
N ASP A 311 10.09 26.25 38.39
CA ASP A 311 11.10 25.54 39.20
C ASP A 311 12.51 26.15 39.13
N VAL A 312 12.74 27.20 38.31
CA VAL A 312 14.08 27.81 38.18
C VAL A 312 14.38 28.74 39.36
N SER A 313 15.40 28.40 40.15
CA SER A 313 15.81 29.19 41.32
C SER A 313 16.31 30.60 40.96
N ASN A 314 15.94 31.60 41.77
CA ASN A 314 16.44 32.98 41.64
C ASN A 314 17.97 33.08 41.74
N SER A 315 18.62 32.16 42.48
CA SER A 315 20.08 32.09 42.57
C SER A 315 20.75 31.75 41.24
N VAL A 316 20.12 30.86 40.47
CA VAL A 316 20.56 30.41 39.15
C VAL A 316 20.39 31.54 38.12
N LEU A 317 19.24 32.21 38.16
CA LEU A 317 18.97 33.40 37.34
C LEU A 317 19.98 34.52 37.60
N GLU A 318 20.32 34.77 38.87
CA GLU A 318 21.25 35.83 39.24
C GLU A 318 22.70 35.51 38.87
N THR A 319 23.12 34.26 39.02
CA THR A 319 24.44 33.76 38.58
C THR A 319 24.66 34.08 37.10
N TRP A 320 23.68 33.74 36.26
CA TRP A 320 23.75 34.02 34.83
C TRP A 320 23.61 35.49 34.49
N ARG A 321 22.81 36.26 35.23
CA ARG A 321 22.71 37.71 35.05
C ARG A 321 24.07 38.40 35.27
N ILE A 322 24.78 38.03 36.34
CA ILE A 322 26.12 38.56 36.66
C ILE A 322 27.08 38.29 35.49
N SER A 323 27.14 37.03 35.03
CA SER A 323 27.99 36.65 33.90
C SER A 323 27.58 37.33 32.60
N THR A 324 26.29 37.53 32.36
CA THR A 324 25.75 38.18 31.14
C THR A 324 26.05 39.68 31.10
N GLU A 325 25.86 40.41 32.20
CA GLU A 325 26.23 41.84 32.29
C GLU A 325 27.75 42.01 32.16
N ARG A 326 28.53 41.04 32.66
CA ARG A 326 29.98 41.05 32.47
C ARG A 326 30.36 40.84 31.01
N ILE A 327 29.74 39.88 30.33
CA ILE A 327 29.93 39.68 28.88
C ILE A 327 29.57 40.96 28.12
N ARG A 328 28.48 41.65 28.49
CA ARG A 328 28.11 42.93 27.89
C ARG A 328 29.23 43.97 27.99
N ALA A 329 29.88 44.07 29.15
CA ALA A 329 30.98 45.00 29.38
C ALA A 329 32.29 44.59 28.66
N GLU A 330 32.53 43.29 28.47
CA GLU A 330 33.78 42.78 27.89
C GLU A 330 33.75 42.60 26.37
N SER A 331 32.61 42.21 25.81
CA SER A 331 32.45 41.96 24.38
C SER A 331 31.00 42.07 23.97
N GLU A 332 30.67 43.16 23.28
CA GLU A 332 29.35 43.34 22.69
C GLU A 332 29.04 42.25 21.65
N ILE A 333 30.05 41.76 20.93
CA ILE A 333 29.89 40.66 19.97
C ILE A 333 29.42 39.39 20.70
N SER A 334 30.07 39.01 21.80
CA SER A 334 29.63 37.87 22.62
C SER A 334 28.23 38.08 23.19
N TYR A 335 27.93 39.30 23.67
CA TYR A 335 26.60 39.63 24.19
C TYR A 335 25.51 39.46 23.12
N ARG A 336 25.73 39.96 21.91
CA ARG A 336 24.78 39.82 20.81
C ARG A 336 24.64 38.36 20.37
N ILE A 337 25.74 37.63 20.17
CA ILE A 337 25.69 36.20 19.81
C ILE A 337 24.82 35.46 20.82
N LEU A 338 25.08 35.64 22.11
CA LEU A 338 24.37 35.01 23.21
C LEU A 338 22.85 35.26 23.16
N HIS A 339 22.43 36.50 22.91
CA HIS A 339 21.01 36.85 22.89
C HIS A 339 20.30 36.46 21.58
N VAL A 340 21.00 36.40 20.44
CA VAL A 340 20.42 35.95 19.16
C VAL A 340 20.21 34.43 19.18
N ILE A 341 21.24 33.65 19.55
CA ILE A 341 21.15 32.19 19.56
C ILE A 341 20.27 31.64 20.69
N ALA A 342 19.81 32.50 21.60
CA ALA A 342 18.79 32.15 22.57
C ALA A 342 17.41 31.90 21.93
N TYR A 343 17.17 32.30 20.67
CA TYR A 343 15.90 32.10 19.97
C TYR A 343 15.93 31.02 18.88
N VAL A 344 17.08 30.37 18.65
CA VAL A 344 17.21 29.23 17.72
C VAL A 344 17.21 27.92 18.49
N ASP A 345 17.23 26.78 17.77
CA ASP A 345 17.34 25.47 18.42
C ASP A 345 18.58 25.37 19.33
N SER A 346 18.42 24.68 20.47
CA SER A 346 19.44 24.57 21.51
C SER A 346 20.64 23.69 21.14
N GLN A 347 20.44 22.79 20.16
CA GLN A 347 21.43 21.83 19.71
C GLN A 347 21.90 22.17 18.29
N GLY A 348 23.07 21.63 17.90
CA GLY A 348 23.51 21.63 16.52
C GLY A 348 23.77 23.01 15.89
N ILE A 349 23.96 24.07 16.68
CA ILE A 349 24.08 25.46 16.20
C ILE A 349 25.35 25.59 15.34
N PRO A 350 25.25 25.84 14.02
CA PRO A 350 26.41 25.93 13.15
C PRO A 350 27.26 27.17 13.42
N TYR A 351 28.57 27.10 13.14
CA TYR A 351 29.45 28.27 13.21
C TYR A 351 28.96 29.42 12.32
N GLU A 352 28.41 29.14 11.14
CA GLU A 352 27.88 30.16 10.24
C GLU A 352 26.74 30.95 10.88
N LEU A 353 25.89 30.29 11.68
CA LEU A 353 24.82 30.93 12.44
C LEU A 353 25.39 31.84 13.53
N VAL A 354 26.39 31.37 14.27
CA VAL A 354 27.12 32.17 15.28
C VAL A 354 27.80 33.38 14.63
N ALA A 355 28.42 33.20 13.46
CA ALA A 355 29.08 34.26 12.71
C ALA A 355 28.08 35.28 12.13
N ALA A 356 26.90 34.84 11.69
CA ALA A 356 25.83 35.72 11.25
C ALA A 356 25.19 36.50 12.41
N ALA A 357 25.00 35.86 13.56
CA ALA A 357 24.57 36.52 14.80
C ALA A 357 25.56 37.59 15.29
N ALA A 358 26.83 37.47 14.92
CA ALA A 358 27.89 38.42 15.24
C ALA A 358 27.91 39.70 14.37
N ARG A 359 26.94 39.96 13.48
CA ARG A 359 26.92 41.16 12.60
C ARG A 359 25.94 42.24 13.12
N ARG A 360 26.29 43.54 13.01
CA ARG A 360 25.41 44.69 13.40
C ARG A 360 24.46 45.05 12.23
N CYS A 361 23.33 45.68 12.54
CA CYS A 361 22.28 46.02 11.56
C CYS A 361 22.42 47.40 10.90
N ASP A 362 23.19 48.35 11.45
CA ASP A 362 23.15 49.76 10.98
C ASP A 362 23.98 50.05 9.72
N GLU A 363 24.53 49.03 9.05
CA GLU A 363 25.40 49.20 7.89
C GLU A 363 24.71 48.75 6.60
N GLU A 364 23.75 49.57 6.14
CA GLU A 364 23.28 49.57 4.73
C GLU A 364 24.28 50.27 3.77
N ASP A 365 25.36 50.88 4.29
CA ASP A 365 26.38 51.50 3.43
C ASP A 365 27.37 50.46 2.87
N ALA A 366 27.08 50.08 1.63
CA ALA A 366 28.05 49.59 0.68
C ALA A 366 29.28 50.52 0.65
N ILE A 367 30.49 49.95 0.81
CA ILE A 367 31.85 50.46 0.47
C ILE A 367 32.88 50.40 1.62
N SER A 368 32.53 50.05 2.88
CA SER A 368 33.57 49.78 3.90
C SER A 368 33.25 48.57 4.78
N THR A 369 33.26 47.39 4.18
CA THR A 369 33.31 46.08 4.86
C THR A 369 34.57 45.98 5.74
N ARG A 370 34.49 46.49 6.97
CA ARG A 370 35.33 45.95 8.04
C ARG A 370 34.69 44.62 8.41
N HIS A 371 35.15 43.56 7.75
CA HIS A 371 34.92 42.18 8.20
C HIS A 371 35.06 42.15 9.71
N VAL A 372 34.02 41.75 10.45
CA VAL A 372 34.26 41.10 11.74
C VAL A 372 35.16 39.93 11.39
N LEU A 373 36.45 40.04 11.71
CA LEU A 373 37.42 39.02 11.35
C LEU A 373 36.92 37.72 11.96
N ASP A 374 37.03 36.59 11.26
CA ASP A 374 36.65 35.28 11.83
C ASP A 374 37.30 35.06 13.20
N LEU A 375 38.51 35.62 13.40
CA LEU A 375 39.18 35.66 14.69
C LEU A 375 38.36 36.33 15.81
N GLU A 376 37.65 37.42 15.54
CA GLU A 376 36.80 38.12 16.52
C GLU A 376 35.56 37.32 16.89
N VAL A 377 34.92 36.66 15.92
CA VAL A 377 33.79 35.73 16.18
C VAL A 377 34.27 34.55 17.00
N LEU A 378 35.43 33.97 16.65
CA LEU A 378 36.02 32.87 17.40
C LEU A 378 36.42 33.26 18.82
N GLN A 379 36.98 34.46 19.01
CA GLN A 379 37.25 34.99 20.35
C GLN A 379 35.96 35.23 21.12
N ALA A 380 34.90 35.73 20.46
CA ALA A 380 33.61 35.95 21.10
C ALA A 380 32.95 34.62 21.53
N ALA A 381 32.98 33.59 20.68
CA ALA A 381 32.51 32.24 20.99
C ALA A 381 33.36 31.58 22.08
N ALA A 382 34.69 31.75 22.05
CA ALA A 382 35.58 31.29 23.11
C ALA A 382 35.25 31.92 24.46
N ARG A 383 34.94 33.23 24.51
CA ARG A 383 34.50 33.90 25.73
C ARG A 383 33.18 33.33 26.26
N LEU A 384 32.21 33.04 25.38
CA LEU A 384 30.95 32.40 25.77
C LEU A 384 31.19 31.00 26.34
N LYS A 385 32.12 30.23 25.77
CA LYS A 385 32.55 28.94 26.29
C LYS A 385 33.26 29.05 27.64
N GLU A 386 34.13 30.04 27.82
CA GLU A 386 34.84 30.28 29.09
C GLU A 386 33.88 30.58 30.24
N PHE A 387 32.81 31.34 29.99
CA PHE A 387 31.72 31.54 30.96
C PHE A 387 30.71 30.38 30.96
N SER A 388 30.99 29.24 30.33
CA SER A 388 30.12 28.06 30.28
C SER A 388 28.72 28.28 29.66
N PHE A 389 28.53 29.32 28.85
CA PHE A 389 27.27 29.57 28.13
C PHE A 389 27.09 28.69 26.88
N LEU A 390 28.20 28.23 26.29
CA LEU A 390 28.23 27.36 25.11
C LEU A 390 29.14 26.15 25.33
N SER A 391 28.70 25.00 24.83
CA SER A 391 29.57 23.85 24.53
C SER A 391 29.97 23.87 23.06
N LEU A 392 31.13 23.29 22.75
CA LEU A 392 31.62 23.09 21.38
C LEU A 392 31.75 21.60 21.12
N HIS A 393 31.07 21.13 20.09
CA HIS A 393 31.21 19.82 19.49
C HIS A 393 31.93 19.99 18.14
N GLN A 394 32.97 19.19 17.90
CA GLN A 394 33.61 19.08 16.59
C GLN A 394 33.18 17.76 15.96
N THR A 395 32.58 17.84 14.78
CA THR A 395 32.22 16.63 14.02
C THR A 395 33.48 15.96 13.46
N GLU A 396 33.36 14.70 13.03
CA GLU A 396 34.45 13.94 12.39
C GLU A 396 35.01 14.65 11.14
N ASP A 397 34.17 15.45 10.47
CA ASP A 397 34.52 16.26 9.30
C ASP A 397 35.22 17.59 9.64
N GLY A 398 35.37 17.90 10.93
CA GLY A 398 36.00 19.14 11.43
C GLY A 398 35.05 20.34 11.57
N ASP A 399 33.75 20.16 11.33
CA ASP A 399 32.76 21.22 11.48
C ASP A 399 32.49 21.53 12.95
N ARG A 400 32.34 22.82 13.25
CA ARG A 400 32.07 23.33 14.60
C ARG A 400 30.57 23.46 14.82
N ARG A 401 30.04 22.66 15.74
CA ARG A 401 28.67 22.76 16.25
C ARG A 401 28.71 23.28 17.68
N TYR A 402 27.89 24.28 17.97
CA TYR A 402 27.73 24.80 19.31
C TYR A 402 26.39 24.33 19.88
N GLU A 403 26.32 24.22 21.19
CA GLU A 403 25.04 23.97 21.88
C GLU A 403 24.92 24.94 23.03
N MET A 404 23.69 25.35 23.28
CA MET A 404 23.34 26.20 24.41
C MET A 404 22.34 25.44 25.28
N HIS A 405 22.67 25.25 26.55
CA HIS A 405 21.77 24.60 27.48
C HIS A 405 20.41 25.35 27.53
N LYS A 406 19.28 24.64 27.48
CA LYS A 406 17.94 25.26 27.41
C LYS A 406 17.65 26.24 28.54
N LEU A 407 18.06 25.91 29.77
CA LEU A 407 17.97 26.85 30.91
C LEU A 407 18.74 28.14 30.65
N VAL A 408 19.92 28.07 30.02
CA VAL A 408 20.67 29.27 29.62
C VAL A 408 19.83 30.09 28.64
N GLN A 409 19.32 29.49 27.55
CA GLN A 409 18.45 30.20 26.60
C GLN A 409 17.25 30.87 27.29
N GLU A 410 16.57 30.15 28.18
CA GLU A 410 15.43 30.66 28.96
C GLU A 410 15.82 31.87 29.83
N THR A 411 16.95 31.79 30.55
CA THR A 411 17.39 32.86 31.45
C THR A 411 17.87 34.10 30.71
N ILE A 412 18.52 33.93 29.56
CA ILE A 412 18.92 35.05 28.68
C ILE A 412 17.69 35.78 28.15
N ARG A 413 16.67 35.05 27.66
CA ARG A 413 15.39 35.64 27.23
C ARG A 413 14.67 36.35 28.38
N TYR A 414 14.59 35.72 29.54
CA TYR A 414 13.96 36.29 30.73
C TYR A 414 14.67 37.56 31.25
N GLY A 415 16.00 37.59 31.19
CA GLY A 415 16.80 38.75 31.59
C GLY A 415 16.44 40.01 30.81
N LEU A 416 16.15 39.89 29.50
CA LEU A 416 15.70 41.01 28.66
C LEU A 416 14.28 41.50 29.05
N ARG A 417 13.36 40.58 29.38
CA ARG A 417 11.98 40.91 29.82
C ARG A 417 11.97 41.76 31.08
N VAL A 418 12.75 41.37 32.08
CA VAL A 418 12.76 42.06 33.38
C VAL A 418 13.39 43.44 33.26
N ARG A 419 14.40 43.60 32.40
CA ARG A 419 15.02 44.91 32.13
C ARG A 419 13.99 45.90 31.57
N ARG A 420 13.06 45.44 30.72
CA ARG A 420 11.93 46.23 30.20
C ARG A 420 11.03 46.72 31.34
N SER A 421 10.62 45.85 32.25
CA SER A 421 9.74 46.19 33.38
C SER A 421 10.39 47.15 34.39
N ALA A 422 11.69 47.00 34.65
CA ALA A 422 12.42 47.91 35.54
C ALA A 422 12.60 49.31 34.93
N ALA A 423 12.88 49.40 33.62
CA ALA A 423 13.00 50.67 32.90
C ALA A 423 11.68 51.46 32.81
N THR A 424 10.53 50.81 32.93
CA THR A 424 9.21 51.50 32.91
C THR A 424 8.88 52.19 34.24
N THR A 425 9.67 51.98 35.30
CA THR A 425 9.41 52.51 36.66
C THR A 425 10.32 53.66 37.10
N VAL A 426 11.34 54.00 36.30
CA VAL A 426 12.31 55.05 36.65
C VAL A 426 12.28 56.14 35.58
N ASP A 427 11.72 57.29 35.97
CA ASP A 427 11.57 58.51 35.18
C ASP A 427 12.90 59.30 35.12
N GLU A 428 14.00 58.66 34.68
CA GLU A 428 15.28 59.33 34.47
C GLU A 428 15.69 59.34 33.00
N VAL A 429 15.42 60.51 32.41
CA VAL A 429 15.93 60.98 31.13
C VAL A 429 17.46 61.00 31.17
N SER A 430 18.10 60.07 30.47
CA SER A 430 19.43 60.30 29.90
C SER A 430 19.53 59.63 28.52
N GLU A 431 19.74 60.49 27.52
CA GLU A 431 19.89 60.20 26.10
C GLU A 431 21.17 59.40 25.84
N VAL A 432 21.10 58.34 25.04
CA VAL A 432 21.59 58.22 23.64
C VAL A 432 21.48 56.74 23.21
N ASP A 433 20.85 56.52 22.05
CA ASP A 433 20.76 55.28 21.25
C ASP A 433 19.96 54.07 21.76
N SER A 434 18.65 54.10 21.52
CA SER A 434 17.89 53.14 20.68
C SER A 434 16.38 53.28 20.94
N GLY A 435 15.57 53.32 19.88
CA GLY A 435 14.14 53.67 19.92
C GLY A 435 13.21 52.69 20.70
N PRO A 436 11.88 52.89 20.61
CA PRO A 436 10.86 52.29 21.48
C PRO A 436 10.55 50.80 21.18
N LYS A 437 11.56 49.97 20.86
CA LYS A 437 11.42 48.52 20.69
C LYS A 437 12.18 47.83 21.83
N GLY A 438 11.48 47.05 22.65
CA GLY A 438 12.12 46.36 23.77
C GLY A 438 13.26 45.44 23.29
N ASP A 439 14.37 45.39 24.04
CA ASP A 439 15.56 44.57 23.73
C ASP A 439 15.20 43.13 23.29
N GLU A 440 14.16 42.54 23.87
CA GLU A 440 13.67 41.19 23.53
C GLU A 440 13.21 41.06 22.07
N ALA A 441 12.35 41.97 21.60
CA ALA A 441 11.85 41.98 20.23
C ALA A 441 12.98 42.18 19.22
N TYR A 442 13.98 43.03 19.58
CA TYR A 442 15.17 43.23 18.76
C TYR A 442 15.96 41.93 18.55
N TYR A 443 16.33 41.22 19.63
CA TYR A 443 17.12 39.99 19.49
C TYR A 443 16.33 38.84 18.85
N CYS A 444 15.02 38.75 19.12
CA CYS A 444 14.12 37.83 18.46
C CYS A 444 14.07 38.07 16.94
N GLY A 445 13.79 39.30 16.51
CA GLY A 445 13.78 39.68 15.09
C GLY A 445 15.15 39.46 14.43
N ARG A 446 16.25 39.72 15.14
CA ARG A 446 17.61 39.40 14.65
C ARG A 446 17.82 37.90 14.43
N ALA A 447 17.30 37.04 15.31
CA ALA A 447 17.37 35.59 15.13
C ALA A 447 16.63 35.15 13.87
N LEU A 448 15.45 35.71 13.61
CA LEU A 448 14.70 35.50 12.37
C LEU A 448 15.50 35.92 11.15
N HIS A 449 16.04 37.14 11.12
CA HIS A 449 16.84 37.59 9.97
C HIS A 449 18.09 36.74 9.72
N VAL A 450 18.74 36.26 10.78
CA VAL A 450 19.89 35.36 10.66
C VAL A 450 19.48 34.03 10.03
N VAL A 451 18.42 33.40 10.55
CA VAL A 451 17.97 32.10 10.03
C VAL A 451 17.38 32.23 8.63
N ASP A 452 16.58 33.26 8.36
CA ASP A 452 16.01 33.52 7.03
C ASP A 452 17.07 33.76 5.96
N GLY A 453 18.17 34.45 6.30
CA GLY A 453 19.31 34.64 5.40
C GLY A 453 20.20 33.40 5.22
N LEU A 454 20.14 32.42 6.13
CA LEU A 454 20.94 31.20 6.07
C LEU A 454 20.20 30.02 5.45
N PHE A 455 18.88 29.96 5.65
CA PHE A 455 17.99 29.03 4.97
C PHE A 455 17.93 29.45 3.49
N PRO A 456 18.26 28.60 2.51
CA PRO A 456 18.21 28.95 1.09
C PRO A 456 16.83 28.65 0.48
N LEU A 457 16.63 28.94 -0.82
CA LEU A 457 15.49 28.37 -1.56
C LEU A 457 15.72 26.87 -1.77
N SER A 458 14.64 26.09 -1.80
CA SER A 458 14.74 24.63 -1.98
C SER A 458 15.12 24.31 -3.42
N GLU A 459 16.38 23.95 -3.60
CA GLU A 459 16.94 23.44 -4.85
C GLU A 459 17.79 22.22 -4.51
N ARG A 460 17.99 21.30 -5.46
CA ARG A 460 18.76 20.07 -5.19
C ARG A 460 20.16 20.32 -4.65
N ALA A 461 20.81 21.38 -5.13
CA ALA A 461 22.14 21.79 -4.67
C ALA A 461 22.14 22.33 -3.22
N THR A 462 21.00 22.79 -2.71
CA THR A 462 20.87 23.45 -1.40
C THR A 462 20.18 22.59 -0.35
N TRP A 463 19.68 21.40 -0.69
CA TRP A 463 18.97 20.51 0.23
C TRP A 463 19.73 20.19 1.52
N ALA A 464 21.03 19.91 1.44
CA ALA A 464 21.85 19.65 2.63
C ALA A 464 21.87 20.85 3.59
N ARG A 465 21.86 22.07 3.03
CA ARG A 465 21.82 23.32 3.78
C ARG A 465 20.42 23.59 4.35
N CYS A 466 19.35 23.30 3.61
CA CYS A 466 17.99 23.34 4.15
C CYS A 466 17.84 22.40 5.36
N GLU A 467 18.31 21.15 5.24
CA GLU A 467 18.26 20.17 6.32
C GLU A 467 19.03 20.66 7.56
N GLN A 468 20.20 21.26 7.37
CA GLN A 468 21.02 21.82 8.45
C GLN A 468 20.32 22.94 9.24
N TYR A 469 19.48 23.75 8.60
CA TYR A 469 18.81 24.90 9.23
C TYR A 469 17.33 24.67 9.53
N LEU A 470 16.79 23.49 9.19
CA LEU A 470 15.37 23.15 9.31
C LEU A 470 14.85 23.36 10.73
N THR A 471 15.49 22.73 11.72
CA THR A 471 15.09 22.81 13.13
C THR A 471 15.20 24.24 13.67
N HIS A 472 16.25 24.98 13.28
CA HIS A 472 16.40 26.38 13.65
C HIS A 472 15.30 27.28 13.04
N ALA A 473 14.90 27.04 11.79
CA ALA A 473 13.84 27.79 11.11
C ALA A 473 12.46 27.56 11.75
N ILE A 474 12.15 26.30 12.08
CA ILE A 474 10.93 25.97 12.83
C ILE A 474 10.95 26.63 14.21
N ARG A 475 12.09 26.54 14.92
CA ARG A 475 12.22 27.06 16.29
C ARG A 475 12.06 28.57 16.38
N VAL A 476 12.63 29.32 15.43
CA VAL A 476 12.44 30.77 15.38
C VAL A 476 10.97 31.13 15.15
N GLY A 477 10.23 30.29 14.42
CA GLY A 477 8.80 30.49 14.18
C GLY A 477 7.90 30.45 15.41
N GLU A 478 8.38 29.92 16.53
CA GLU A 478 7.67 29.97 17.82
C GLU A 478 7.69 31.36 18.47
N TRP A 479 8.61 32.23 18.06
CA TRP A 479 8.84 33.54 18.69
C TRP A 479 8.29 34.71 17.87
N ALA A 480 7.53 34.43 16.81
CA ALA A 480 7.01 35.41 15.86
C ALA A 480 6.31 36.60 16.53
N GLU A 481 5.41 36.33 17.48
CA GLU A 481 4.61 37.32 18.21
C GLU A 481 5.45 38.11 19.21
N VAL A 482 6.54 37.53 19.72
CA VAL A 482 7.48 38.22 20.62
C VAL A 482 8.33 39.22 19.84
N GLY A 483 8.69 38.86 18.61
CA GLY A 483 9.45 39.71 17.70
C GLY A 483 8.62 40.76 16.96
N GLU A 484 7.28 40.65 16.96
CA GLU A 484 6.38 41.40 16.05
C GLU A 484 6.81 41.18 14.58
N THR A 485 7.08 39.92 14.22
CA THR A 485 7.63 39.48 12.92
C THR A 485 6.83 38.34 12.30
N GLU A 486 5.52 38.33 12.53
CA GLU A 486 4.61 37.25 12.11
C GLU A 486 4.61 37.05 10.60
N THR A 487 4.69 38.14 9.83
CA THR A 487 4.68 38.09 8.36
C THR A 487 5.98 37.52 7.80
N GLU A 488 7.12 38.01 8.28
CA GLU A 488 8.46 37.53 7.91
C GLU A 488 8.64 36.06 8.33
N THR A 489 8.16 35.71 9.51
CA THR A 489 8.17 34.32 10.00
C THR A 489 7.33 33.42 9.11
N ALA A 490 6.11 33.83 8.74
CA ALA A 490 5.27 33.04 7.85
C ALA A 490 5.91 32.84 6.47
N ASN A 491 6.68 33.82 5.97
CA ASN A 491 7.45 33.68 4.73
C ASN A 491 8.58 32.66 4.87
N LEU A 492 9.34 32.67 5.97
CA LEU A 492 10.35 31.65 6.26
C LEU A 492 9.72 30.25 6.35
N LEU A 493 8.63 30.11 7.10
CA LEU A 493 7.91 28.83 7.24
C LEU A 493 7.33 28.34 5.90
N GLN A 494 6.91 29.23 5.00
CA GLN A 494 6.51 28.85 3.65
C GLN A 494 7.67 28.26 2.84
N ARG A 495 8.89 28.79 3.00
CA ARG A 495 10.09 28.24 2.34
C ARG A 495 10.47 26.88 2.92
N VAL A 496 10.33 26.71 4.24
CA VAL A 496 10.47 25.41 4.91
C VAL A 496 9.43 24.41 4.39
N SER A 497 8.17 24.82 4.27
CA SER A 497 7.08 24.01 3.73
C SER A 497 7.34 23.54 2.31
N TYR A 498 7.89 24.40 1.45
CA TYR A 498 8.27 24.04 0.09
C TYR A 498 9.43 23.02 0.06
N PHE A 499 10.44 23.20 0.92
CA PHE A 499 11.51 22.21 1.08
C PHE A 499 10.97 20.84 1.54
N LEU A 500 10.05 20.81 2.51
CA LEU A 500 9.44 19.57 2.98
C LEU A 500 8.57 18.91 1.91
N TYR A 501 7.90 19.70 1.05
CA TYR A 501 7.12 19.19 -0.07
C TYR A 501 7.99 18.45 -1.09
N GLU A 502 9.09 19.07 -1.54
CA GLU A 502 10.04 18.46 -2.49
C GLU A 502 10.71 17.19 -1.94
N ARG A 503 10.70 17.02 -0.61
CA ARG A 503 11.27 15.86 0.07
C ARG A 503 10.24 14.80 0.42
N GLY A 504 8.95 15.01 0.14
CA GLY A 504 7.86 14.09 0.49
C GLY A 504 7.60 13.97 2.00
N ARG A 505 8.05 14.94 2.81
CA ARG A 505 8.01 14.88 4.29
C ARG A 505 6.70 15.48 4.80
N TRP A 506 5.58 14.87 4.41
CA TRP A 506 4.23 15.42 4.60
C TRP A 506 3.85 15.64 6.06
N ARG A 507 4.32 14.78 6.99
CA ARG A 507 4.00 14.87 8.42
C ARG A 507 4.70 16.04 9.11
N GLU A 508 5.96 16.32 8.78
CA GLU A 508 6.68 17.50 9.29
C GLU A 508 6.17 18.81 8.69
N LYS A 509 5.63 18.74 7.47
CA LYS A 509 5.08 19.90 6.75
C LYS A 509 3.78 20.43 7.40
N GLU A 510 2.96 19.55 7.95
CA GLU A 510 1.68 19.89 8.58
C GLU A 510 1.79 20.94 9.70
N PRO A 511 2.61 20.76 10.76
CA PRO A 511 2.74 21.76 11.81
C PRO A 511 3.33 23.08 11.30
N VAL A 512 4.22 23.03 10.30
CA VAL A 512 4.81 24.22 9.66
C VAL A 512 3.74 25.02 8.92
N ASN A 513 2.93 24.37 8.10
CA ASN A 513 1.83 25.01 7.37
C ASN A 513 0.74 25.54 8.29
N SER A 514 0.38 24.76 9.32
CA SER A 514 -0.59 25.17 10.34
C SER A 514 -0.13 26.45 11.06
N ARG A 515 1.16 26.52 11.42
CA ARG A 515 1.75 27.70 12.06
C ARG A 515 1.80 28.91 11.12
N ALA A 516 2.24 28.73 9.87
CA ALA A 516 2.28 29.80 8.88
C ALA A 516 0.89 30.39 8.58
N TRP A 517 -0.12 29.52 8.48
CA TRP A 517 -1.52 29.93 8.31
C TRP A 517 -2.04 30.70 9.52
N ALA A 518 -1.81 30.20 10.75
CA ALA A 518 -2.23 30.88 11.97
C ALA A 518 -1.66 32.30 12.09
N LEU A 519 -0.35 32.47 11.83
CA LEU A 519 0.32 33.77 11.87
C LEU A 519 -0.27 34.77 10.85
N ARG A 520 -0.47 34.32 9.60
CA ARG A 520 -1.05 35.17 8.54
C ARG A 520 -2.52 35.50 8.80
N ARG A 521 -3.29 34.55 9.34
CA ARG A 521 -4.69 34.77 9.72
C ARG A 521 -4.82 35.81 10.81
N GLU A 522 -3.94 35.79 11.82
CA GLU A 522 -3.95 36.75 12.93
C GLU A 522 -3.61 38.17 12.47
N VAL A 523 -2.57 38.34 11.64
CA VAL A 523 -2.08 39.68 11.26
C VAL A 523 -2.77 40.25 10.03
N LEU A 524 -3.05 39.43 9.01
CA LEU A 524 -3.58 39.87 7.72
C LEU A 524 -5.08 39.62 7.57
N GLY A 525 -5.66 38.77 8.42
CA GLY A 525 -7.05 38.34 8.35
C GLY A 525 -7.30 37.20 7.35
N GLU A 526 -8.51 36.63 7.38
CA GLU A 526 -8.91 35.46 6.58
C GLU A 526 -8.95 35.73 5.07
N LYS A 527 -9.33 36.96 4.66
CA LYS A 527 -9.50 37.33 3.25
C LYS A 527 -8.20 37.75 2.55
N HIS A 528 -7.07 37.77 3.25
CA HIS A 528 -5.81 38.16 2.63
C HIS A 528 -5.28 37.05 1.70
N PRO A 529 -4.83 37.36 0.46
CA PRO A 529 -4.37 36.35 -0.49
C PRO A 529 -3.28 35.41 0.06
N ASP A 530 -2.35 35.91 0.87
CA ASP A 530 -1.30 35.07 1.49
C ASP A 530 -1.84 34.15 2.60
N THR A 531 -2.88 34.57 3.34
CA THR A 531 -3.57 33.70 4.31
C THR A 531 -4.24 32.55 3.57
N ILE A 532 -4.96 32.87 2.49
CA ILE A 532 -5.64 31.87 1.66
C ILE A 532 -4.63 30.93 0.99
N ARG A 533 -3.46 31.42 0.55
CA ARG A 533 -2.37 30.58 0.02
C ARG A 533 -1.83 29.60 1.06
N SER A 534 -1.69 30.03 2.31
CA SER A 534 -1.23 29.18 3.41
C SER A 534 -2.25 28.09 3.73
N MET A 535 -3.54 28.45 3.72
CA MET A 535 -4.66 27.53 3.89
C MET A 535 -4.69 26.47 2.78
N ALA A 536 -4.52 26.87 1.51
CA ALA A 536 -4.41 25.94 0.39
C ALA A 536 -3.19 25.01 0.50
N SER A 537 -2.06 25.51 1.04
CA SER A 537 -0.86 24.69 1.27
C SER A 537 -1.08 23.64 2.35
N LEU A 538 -1.88 23.95 3.37
CA LEU A 538 -2.29 23.01 4.41
C LEU A 538 -3.24 21.94 3.83
N ALA A 539 -4.24 22.33 3.04
CA ALA A 539 -5.13 21.40 2.34
C ALA A 539 -4.35 20.42 1.45
N ALA A 540 -3.38 20.93 0.68
CA ALA A 540 -2.49 20.09 -0.11
C ALA A 540 -1.69 19.10 0.75
N THR A 541 -1.34 19.48 1.98
CA THR A 541 -0.61 18.59 2.89
C THR A 541 -1.50 17.44 3.37
N TYR A 542 -2.77 17.70 3.66
CA TYR A 542 -3.74 16.64 3.99
C TYR A 542 -4.02 15.75 2.77
N HIS A 543 -4.15 16.33 1.58
CA HIS A 543 -4.33 15.57 0.34
C HIS A 543 -3.20 14.56 0.12
N GLU A 544 -1.93 14.99 0.20
CA GLU A 544 -0.76 14.10 0.04
C GLU A 544 -0.62 13.07 1.18
N GLN A 545 -1.23 13.30 2.34
CA GLN A 545 -1.32 12.31 3.42
C GLN A 545 -2.44 11.27 3.19
N GLY A 546 -3.24 11.38 2.12
CA GLY A 546 -4.40 10.54 1.86
C GLY A 546 -5.61 10.86 2.75
N ARG A 547 -5.60 12.03 3.39
CA ARG A 547 -6.64 12.58 4.27
C ARG A 547 -7.58 13.46 3.47
N TYR A 548 -8.33 12.83 2.56
CA TYR A 548 -9.09 13.54 1.53
C TYR A 548 -10.26 14.35 2.10
N ASP A 549 -10.93 13.90 3.15
CA ASP A 549 -12.08 14.61 3.73
C ASP A 549 -11.67 15.94 4.38
N GLU A 550 -10.51 15.95 5.04
CA GLU A 550 -9.94 17.15 5.66
C GLU A 550 -9.39 18.10 4.59
N ALA A 551 -8.82 17.56 3.53
CA ALA A 551 -8.40 18.34 2.36
C ALA A 551 -9.60 18.97 1.66
N GLU A 552 -10.68 18.23 1.41
CA GLU A 552 -11.92 18.68 0.79
C GLU A 552 -12.52 19.87 1.53
N SER A 553 -12.70 19.74 2.85
CA SER A 553 -13.28 20.81 3.68
C SER A 553 -12.49 22.12 3.56
N ILE A 554 -11.16 22.05 3.54
CA ILE A 554 -10.32 23.25 3.45
C ILE A 554 -10.26 23.77 2.01
N TYR A 555 -10.17 22.89 1.01
CA TYR A 555 -10.15 23.30 -0.39
C TYR A 555 -11.45 23.98 -0.82
N GLN A 556 -12.60 23.52 -0.32
CA GLN A 556 -13.88 24.18 -0.53
C GLN A 556 -13.87 25.61 0.04
N GLU A 557 -13.39 25.79 1.28
CA GLU A 557 -13.26 27.11 1.90
C GLU A 557 -12.28 28.01 1.13
N VAL A 558 -11.14 27.47 0.69
CA VAL A 558 -10.16 28.19 -0.16
C VAL A 558 -10.80 28.65 -1.46
N LEU A 559 -11.56 27.79 -2.13
CA LEU A 559 -12.21 28.10 -3.40
C LEU A 559 -13.23 29.24 -3.22
N ASP A 560 -14.06 29.17 -2.18
CA ASP A 560 -15.07 30.18 -1.88
C ASP A 560 -14.44 31.54 -1.54
N LEU A 561 -13.38 31.55 -0.72
CA LEU A 561 -12.64 32.78 -0.41
C LEU A 561 -11.94 33.36 -1.64
N ARG A 562 -11.33 32.54 -2.50
CA ARG A 562 -10.68 33.03 -3.74
C ARG A 562 -11.69 33.55 -4.74
N ARG A 563 -12.87 32.92 -4.87
CA ARG A 563 -13.99 33.45 -5.67
C ARG A 563 -14.44 34.82 -5.15
N GLU A 564 -14.55 34.99 -3.83
CA GLU A 564 -14.95 36.28 -3.24
C GLU A 564 -13.88 37.37 -3.44
N VAL A 565 -12.61 37.05 -3.16
CA VAL A 565 -11.53 38.05 -3.07
C VAL A 565 -10.87 38.34 -4.42
N LEU A 566 -10.61 37.31 -5.22
CA LEU A 566 -9.84 37.40 -6.46
C LEU A 566 -10.73 37.30 -7.71
N GLY A 567 -11.95 36.77 -7.56
CA GLY A 567 -12.88 36.50 -8.64
C GLY A 567 -12.67 35.14 -9.30
N GLU A 568 -13.67 34.70 -10.08
CA GLU A 568 -13.67 33.37 -10.72
C GLU A 568 -12.54 33.16 -11.73
N LYS A 569 -12.15 34.21 -12.47
CA LYS A 569 -11.14 34.14 -13.54
C LYS A 569 -9.69 34.22 -13.05
N HIS A 570 -9.47 34.41 -11.75
CA HIS A 570 -8.11 34.51 -11.23
C HIS A 570 -7.40 33.14 -11.28
N PRO A 571 -6.13 33.06 -11.72
CA PRO A 571 -5.41 31.78 -11.85
C PRO A 571 -5.41 30.95 -10.57
N ASP A 572 -5.27 31.57 -9.40
CA ASP A 572 -5.33 30.86 -8.11
C ASP A 572 -6.72 30.31 -7.77
N THR A 573 -7.81 30.97 -8.19
CA THR A 573 -9.18 30.45 -8.02
C THR A 573 -9.35 29.20 -8.86
N ILE A 574 -8.94 29.28 -10.13
CA ILE A 574 -8.98 28.16 -11.07
C ILE A 574 -8.07 27.00 -10.59
N ARG A 575 -6.91 27.29 -10.00
CA ARG A 575 -6.05 26.25 -9.38
C ARG A 575 -6.79 25.52 -8.25
N SER A 576 -7.50 26.26 -7.39
CA SER A 576 -8.28 25.66 -6.29
C SER A 576 -9.40 24.75 -6.80
N MET A 577 -10.04 25.10 -7.90
CA MET A 577 -11.04 24.24 -8.54
C MET A 577 -10.41 22.91 -8.99
N ALA A 578 -9.22 22.97 -9.59
CA ALA A 578 -8.50 21.77 -10.02
C ALA A 578 -8.01 20.92 -8.84
N ASP A 579 -7.50 21.55 -7.76
CA ASP A 579 -7.05 20.85 -6.55
C ASP A 579 -8.23 20.13 -5.86
N LEU A 580 -9.39 20.79 -5.75
CA LEU A 580 -10.61 20.20 -5.20
C LEU A 580 -11.13 19.06 -6.10
N ALA A 581 -11.13 19.25 -7.42
CA ALA A 581 -11.56 18.20 -8.34
C ALA A 581 -10.64 16.97 -8.30
N THR A 582 -9.34 17.17 -8.08
CA THR A 582 -8.38 16.07 -7.87
C THR A 582 -8.68 15.33 -6.57
N THR A 583 -9.08 16.06 -5.52
CA THR A 583 -9.51 15.45 -4.26
C THR A 583 -10.76 14.58 -4.45
N TYR A 584 -11.78 15.08 -5.17
CA TYR A 584 -12.97 14.29 -5.52
C TYR A 584 -12.65 13.07 -6.37
N HIS A 585 -11.74 13.22 -7.34
CA HIS A 585 -11.27 12.11 -8.17
C HIS A 585 -10.63 11.01 -7.33
N ASN A 586 -9.76 11.37 -6.38
CA ASN A 586 -9.11 10.40 -5.47
C ASN A 586 -10.06 9.77 -4.44
N GLN A 587 -11.21 10.40 -4.17
CA GLN A 587 -12.31 9.82 -3.40
C GLN A 587 -13.23 8.90 -4.24
N GLY A 588 -13.02 8.78 -5.56
CA GLY A 588 -13.90 8.04 -6.49
C GLY A 588 -15.18 8.79 -6.86
N ARG A 589 -15.31 10.07 -6.49
CA ARG A 589 -16.46 10.94 -6.78
C ARG A 589 -16.29 11.59 -8.15
N TYR A 590 -16.30 10.76 -9.20
CA TYR A 590 -15.93 11.18 -10.56
C TYR A 590 -16.87 12.23 -11.17
N ASP A 591 -18.17 12.19 -10.91
CA ASP A 591 -19.14 13.18 -11.44
C ASP A 591 -18.85 14.60 -10.92
N GLU A 592 -18.52 14.73 -9.63
CA GLU A 592 -18.19 16.02 -9.03
C GLU A 592 -16.81 16.51 -9.49
N ALA A 593 -15.85 15.59 -9.65
CA ALA A 593 -14.55 15.90 -10.25
C ALA A 593 -14.70 16.40 -11.70
N GLU A 594 -15.52 15.73 -12.51
CA GLU A 594 -15.80 16.09 -13.90
C GLU A 594 -16.36 17.52 -13.95
N THR A 595 -17.44 17.81 -13.22
CA THR A 595 -18.07 19.15 -13.27
C THR A 595 -17.10 20.29 -12.94
N LEU A 596 -16.25 20.13 -11.92
CA LEU A 596 -15.25 21.13 -11.55
C LEU A 596 -14.09 21.21 -12.54
N LYS A 597 -13.59 20.08 -13.07
CA LYS A 597 -12.56 20.05 -14.11
C LYS A 597 -13.04 20.76 -15.38
N ASP A 598 -14.31 20.55 -15.73
CA ASP A 598 -14.94 21.14 -16.90
C ASP A 598 -15.14 22.66 -16.76
N GLU A 599 -15.50 23.14 -15.56
CA GLU A 599 -15.53 24.58 -15.22
C GLU A 599 -14.11 25.19 -15.29
N ALA A 600 -13.13 24.55 -14.63
CA ALA A 600 -11.75 25.01 -14.59
C ALA A 600 -11.15 25.10 -16.00
N LEU A 601 -11.39 24.09 -16.85
CA LEU A 601 -10.93 24.04 -18.23
C LEU A 601 -11.53 25.16 -19.09
N LYS A 602 -12.84 25.43 -18.96
CA LYS A 602 -13.50 26.55 -19.66
C LYS A 602 -12.87 27.89 -19.29
N LEU A 603 -12.62 28.10 -17.99
CA LEU A 603 -11.97 29.33 -17.49
C LEU A 603 -10.51 29.45 -17.95
N ARG A 604 -9.71 28.37 -17.89
CA ARG A 604 -8.31 28.39 -18.39
C ARG A 604 -8.23 28.67 -19.89
N ARG A 605 -9.12 28.06 -20.69
CA ARG A 605 -9.22 28.36 -22.13
C ARG A 605 -9.53 29.83 -22.40
N GLU A 606 -10.42 30.43 -21.61
CA GLU A 606 -10.76 31.85 -21.78
C GLU A 606 -9.61 32.78 -21.36
N VAL A 607 -8.95 32.50 -20.23
CA VAL A 607 -7.95 33.39 -19.62
C VAL A 607 -6.55 33.24 -20.24
N LEU A 608 -6.11 31.99 -20.45
CA LEU A 608 -4.74 31.65 -20.86
C LEU A 608 -4.65 31.22 -22.33
N GLY A 609 -5.79 30.84 -22.92
CA GLY A 609 -5.85 30.27 -24.26
C GLY A 609 -5.60 28.76 -24.28
N GLU A 610 -5.80 28.17 -25.46
CA GLU A 610 -5.82 26.72 -25.64
C GLU A 610 -4.43 26.07 -25.62
N LYS A 611 -3.38 26.82 -26.00
CA LYS A 611 -1.98 26.32 -26.04
C LYS A 611 -1.21 26.49 -24.73
N HIS A 612 -1.83 27.05 -23.69
CA HIS A 612 -1.15 27.25 -22.42
C HIS A 612 -0.97 25.91 -21.70
N PRO A 613 0.22 25.62 -21.12
CA PRO A 613 0.48 24.37 -20.41
C PRO A 613 -0.61 24.00 -19.38
N ASP A 614 -1.01 24.94 -18.52
CA ASP A 614 -2.08 24.70 -17.53
C ASP A 614 -3.44 24.32 -18.15
N THR A 615 -3.77 24.86 -19.34
CA THR A 615 -5.00 24.50 -20.07
C THR A 615 -4.90 23.08 -20.61
N ILE A 616 -3.74 22.73 -21.17
CA ILE A 616 -3.46 21.39 -21.70
C ILE A 616 -3.46 20.36 -20.57
N SER A 617 -2.89 20.68 -19.40
CA SER A 617 -2.94 19.79 -18.23
C SER A 617 -4.36 19.59 -17.72
N SER A 618 -5.21 20.63 -17.65
CA SER A 618 -6.62 20.44 -17.31
C SER A 618 -7.39 19.58 -18.30
N MET A 619 -7.02 19.60 -19.59
CA MET A 619 -7.58 18.68 -20.57
C MET A 619 -7.15 17.24 -20.28
N ALA A 620 -5.86 17.01 -20.00
CA ALA A 620 -5.35 15.69 -19.64
C ALA A 620 -6.04 15.15 -18.37
N ASP A 621 -6.17 15.97 -17.32
CA ASP A 621 -6.81 15.56 -16.06
C ASP A 621 -8.29 15.19 -16.24
N LEU A 622 -8.97 15.84 -17.18
CA LEU A 622 -10.35 15.52 -17.56
C LEU A 622 -10.41 14.20 -18.35
N ALA A 623 -9.49 13.99 -19.29
CA ALA A 623 -9.36 12.75 -20.05
C ALA A 623 -9.16 11.55 -19.13
N THR A 624 -8.24 11.66 -18.14
CA THR A 624 -8.05 10.65 -17.09
C THR A 624 -9.33 10.37 -16.29
N THR A 625 -10.18 11.38 -16.09
CA THR A 625 -11.47 11.15 -15.38
C THR A 625 -12.44 10.35 -16.23
N TYR A 626 -12.49 10.60 -17.54
CA TYR A 626 -13.29 9.79 -18.46
C TYR A 626 -12.76 8.36 -18.57
N HIS A 627 -11.44 8.19 -18.60
CA HIS A 627 -10.80 6.87 -18.57
C HIS A 627 -11.25 6.05 -17.35
N GLU A 628 -11.16 6.62 -16.14
CA GLU A 628 -11.59 5.95 -14.90
C GLU A 628 -13.11 5.68 -14.83
N GLN A 629 -13.93 6.49 -15.51
CA GLN A 629 -15.37 6.23 -15.68
C GLN A 629 -15.67 5.13 -16.71
N GLY A 630 -14.67 4.62 -17.44
CA GLY A 630 -14.83 3.68 -18.56
C GLY A 630 -15.40 4.32 -19.83
N ARG A 631 -15.36 5.66 -19.92
CA ARG A 631 -15.81 6.48 -21.06
C ARG A 631 -14.65 6.71 -22.03
N TYR A 632 -14.16 5.62 -22.62
CA TYR A 632 -12.93 5.63 -23.42
C TYR A 632 -13.04 6.42 -24.73
N ASP A 633 -14.25 6.57 -25.30
CA ASP A 633 -14.44 7.36 -26.52
C ASP A 633 -14.23 8.86 -26.25
N GLU A 634 -14.74 9.38 -25.13
CA GLU A 634 -14.54 10.78 -24.73
C GLU A 634 -13.11 11.05 -24.25
N ASP A 635 -12.47 10.08 -23.60
CA ASP A 635 -11.04 10.13 -23.27
C ASP A 635 -10.20 10.23 -24.55
N GLU A 636 -10.41 9.33 -25.54
CA GLU A 636 -9.67 9.35 -26.82
C GLU A 636 -9.75 10.73 -27.49
N GLU A 637 -10.94 11.33 -27.60
CA GLU A 637 -11.11 12.63 -28.25
C GLU A 637 -10.24 13.72 -27.59
N ILE A 638 -10.18 13.73 -26.26
CA ILE A 638 -9.39 14.72 -25.51
C ILE A 638 -7.90 14.36 -25.54
N SER A 639 -7.55 13.11 -25.33
CA SER A 639 -6.17 12.61 -25.26
C SER A 639 -5.42 12.80 -26.59
N VAL A 640 -6.07 12.57 -27.74
CA VAL A 640 -5.52 12.90 -29.06
C VAL A 640 -5.20 14.40 -29.16
N LYS A 641 -6.13 15.24 -28.74
CA LYS A 641 -5.96 16.70 -28.82
C LYS A 641 -4.88 17.22 -27.85
N VAL A 642 -4.79 16.65 -26.64
CA VAL A 642 -3.72 16.94 -25.68
C VAL A 642 -2.37 16.58 -26.28
N LEU A 643 -2.26 15.39 -26.88
CA LEU A 643 -1.02 14.94 -27.50
C LEU A 643 -0.57 15.85 -28.65
N GLU A 644 -1.48 16.25 -29.53
CA GLU A 644 -1.20 17.20 -30.62
C GLU A 644 -0.67 18.54 -30.07
N LEU A 645 -1.33 19.09 -29.04
CA LEU A 645 -0.93 20.36 -28.42
C LEU A 645 0.42 20.25 -27.69
N ARG A 646 0.67 19.17 -26.94
CA ARG A 646 1.96 18.94 -26.25
C ARG A 646 3.09 18.73 -27.24
N ARG A 647 2.87 18.01 -28.34
CA ARG A 647 3.83 17.88 -29.46
C ARG A 647 4.17 19.25 -30.06
N GLU A 648 3.17 20.11 -30.27
CA GLU A 648 3.40 21.46 -30.82
C GLU A 648 4.17 22.38 -29.85
N VAL A 649 3.78 22.39 -28.57
CA VAL A 649 4.28 23.36 -27.57
C VAL A 649 5.60 22.92 -26.92
N LEU A 650 5.71 21.65 -26.54
CA LEU A 650 6.82 21.10 -25.74
C LEU A 650 7.78 20.24 -26.58
N GLY A 651 7.31 19.73 -27.72
CA GLY A 651 8.04 18.79 -28.58
C GLY A 651 7.85 17.33 -28.18
N GLU A 652 8.28 16.43 -29.06
CA GLU A 652 8.08 14.97 -28.92
C GLU A 652 8.82 14.36 -27.72
N LYS A 653 10.03 14.87 -27.40
CA LYS A 653 10.88 14.31 -26.33
C LYS A 653 10.56 14.82 -24.93
N HIS A 654 9.56 15.69 -24.78
CA HIS A 654 9.20 16.22 -23.48
C HIS A 654 8.49 15.15 -22.64
N PRO A 655 8.81 14.98 -21.33
CA PRO A 655 8.19 13.97 -20.48
C PRO A 655 6.65 13.98 -20.50
N ASP A 656 6.03 15.16 -20.47
CA ASP A 656 4.57 15.30 -20.54
C ASP A 656 3.98 14.85 -21.88
N THR A 657 4.70 15.05 -22.99
CA THR A 657 4.27 14.57 -24.31
C THR A 657 4.31 13.05 -24.36
N ILE A 658 5.42 12.47 -23.88
CA ILE A 658 5.61 11.02 -23.81
C ILE A 658 4.57 10.39 -22.87
N SER A 659 4.21 11.07 -21.78
CA SER A 659 3.15 10.60 -20.86
C SER A 659 1.79 10.59 -21.53
N SER A 660 1.41 11.66 -22.25
CA SER A 660 0.16 11.67 -23.03
C SER A 660 0.09 10.59 -24.12
N MET A 661 1.23 10.23 -24.72
CA MET A 661 1.28 9.10 -25.64
C MET A 661 0.98 7.77 -24.93
N ALA A 662 1.57 7.58 -23.74
CA ALA A 662 1.31 6.38 -22.94
C ALA A 662 -0.16 6.31 -22.46
N ASP A 663 -0.73 7.44 -22.06
CA ASP A 663 -2.13 7.53 -21.63
C ASP A 663 -3.07 7.19 -22.80
N LEU A 664 -2.83 7.75 -24.00
CA LEU A 664 -3.61 7.42 -25.20
C LEU A 664 -3.46 5.94 -25.61
N ALA A 665 -2.28 5.37 -25.45
CA ALA A 665 -2.07 3.94 -25.70
C ALA A 665 -2.86 3.07 -24.71
N ALA A 666 -2.96 3.49 -23.44
CA ALA A 666 -3.79 2.82 -22.44
C ALA A 666 -5.27 2.90 -22.82
N THR A 667 -5.76 4.04 -23.29
CA THR A 667 -7.13 4.18 -23.81
C THR A 667 -7.38 3.19 -24.96
N TYR A 668 -6.45 3.05 -25.90
CA TYR A 668 -6.58 2.06 -26.99
C TYR A 668 -6.52 0.62 -26.50
N HIS A 669 -5.70 0.33 -25.50
CA HIS A 669 -5.65 -0.98 -24.87
C HIS A 669 -7.01 -1.35 -24.25
N GLU A 670 -7.62 -0.46 -23.47
CA GLU A 670 -8.93 -0.68 -22.84
C GLU A 670 -10.08 -0.78 -23.85
N GLN A 671 -9.97 -0.12 -25.00
CA GLN A 671 -10.91 -0.29 -26.12
C GLN A 671 -10.73 -1.62 -26.89
N GLY A 672 -9.72 -2.43 -26.55
CA GLY A 672 -9.37 -3.66 -27.27
C GLY A 672 -8.67 -3.43 -28.61
N ARG A 673 -8.19 -2.21 -28.86
CA ARG A 673 -7.46 -1.81 -30.08
C ARG A 673 -5.95 -2.03 -29.90
N TYR A 674 -5.58 -3.29 -29.64
CA TYR A 674 -4.22 -3.65 -29.21
C TYR A 674 -3.13 -3.30 -30.23
N ASP A 675 -3.41 -3.36 -31.54
CA ASP A 675 -2.42 -3.01 -32.58
C ASP A 675 -2.02 -1.52 -32.54
N GLU A 676 -2.97 -0.64 -32.23
CA GLU A 676 -2.73 0.81 -32.11
C GLU A 676 -2.02 1.13 -30.79
N ALA A 677 -2.42 0.46 -29.70
CA ALA A 677 -1.75 0.52 -28.40
C ALA A 677 -0.28 0.07 -28.52
N GLU A 678 -0.01 -1.08 -29.16
CA GLU A 678 1.34 -1.61 -29.39
C GLU A 678 2.23 -0.59 -30.10
N SER A 679 1.73 0.00 -31.20
CA SER A 679 2.50 0.96 -31.98
C SER A 679 2.93 2.17 -31.14
N ILE A 680 2.03 2.69 -30.30
CA ILE A 680 2.33 3.86 -29.47
C ILE A 680 3.20 3.48 -28.28
N TYR A 681 2.92 2.36 -27.60
CA TYR A 681 3.74 1.90 -26.47
C TYR A 681 5.18 1.61 -26.89
N GLN A 682 5.41 1.07 -28.08
CA GLN A 682 6.75 0.88 -28.62
C GLN A 682 7.47 2.22 -28.85
N GLU A 683 6.77 3.23 -29.40
CA GLU A 683 7.32 4.59 -29.58
C GLU A 683 7.66 5.24 -28.22
N VAL A 684 6.75 5.13 -27.25
CA VAL A 684 6.95 5.63 -25.88
C VAL A 684 8.16 4.97 -25.23
N LEU A 685 8.28 3.64 -25.35
CA LEU A 685 9.37 2.88 -24.78
C LEU A 685 10.72 3.34 -25.36
N ASP A 686 10.81 3.51 -26.68
CA ASP A 686 12.04 3.95 -27.33
C ASP A 686 12.41 5.39 -26.95
N LEU A 687 11.42 6.30 -26.84
CA LEU A 687 11.63 7.67 -26.35
C LEU A 687 12.07 7.70 -24.89
N ARG A 688 11.43 6.93 -23.99
CA ARG A 688 11.82 6.86 -22.57
C ARG A 688 13.20 6.25 -22.39
N ARG A 689 13.56 5.24 -23.18
CA ARG A 689 14.93 4.70 -23.24
C ARG A 689 15.95 5.75 -23.64
N GLU A 690 15.65 6.57 -24.64
CA GLU A 690 16.56 7.63 -25.10
C GLU A 690 16.72 8.74 -24.04
N VAL A 691 15.61 9.20 -23.45
CA VAL A 691 15.58 10.38 -22.57
C VAL A 691 15.96 10.06 -21.12
N LEU A 692 15.45 8.96 -20.58
CA LEU A 692 15.55 8.61 -19.15
C LEU A 692 16.48 7.40 -18.90
N GLY A 693 16.71 6.58 -19.92
CA GLY A 693 17.49 5.36 -19.83
C GLY A 693 16.69 4.11 -19.44
N GLU A 694 17.30 2.94 -19.60
CA GLU A 694 16.64 1.62 -19.42
C GLU A 694 16.15 1.37 -17.99
N LYS A 695 16.88 1.87 -16.98
CA LYS A 695 16.61 1.61 -15.55
C LYS A 695 15.62 2.59 -14.92
N HIS A 696 15.11 3.57 -15.67
CA HIS A 696 14.17 4.53 -15.14
C HIS A 696 12.80 3.86 -14.90
N PRO A 697 12.12 4.11 -13.76
CA PRO A 697 10.83 3.50 -13.45
C PRO A 697 9.78 3.64 -14.57
N ASP A 698 9.67 4.82 -15.20
CA ASP A 698 8.74 5.03 -16.31
C ASP A 698 9.08 4.23 -17.57
N THR A 699 10.38 3.97 -17.84
CA THR A 699 10.80 3.11 -18.95
C THR A 699 10.42 1.67 -18.66
N ILE A 700 10.60 1.22 -17.41
CA ILE A 700 10.22 -0.12 -16.95
C ILE A 700 8.69 -0.28 -16.97
N ARG A 701 7.92 0.77 -16.65
CA ARG A 701 6.46 0.77 -16.77
C ARG A 701 6.03 0.55 -18.22
N SER A 702 6.57 1.31 -19.17
CA SER A 702 6.24 1.12 -20.59
C SER A 702 6.61 -0.26 -21.13
N MET A 703 7.67 -0.90 -20.62
CA MET A 703 7.96 -2.28 -20.96
C MET A 703 6.87 -3.23 -20.44
N ALA A 704 6.39 -3.03 -19.22
CA ALA A 704 5.30 -3.83 -18.66
C ALA A 704 3.98 -3.63 -19.45
N ASP A 705 3.61 -2.38 -19.76
CA ASP A 705 2.38 -2.08 -20.50
C ASP A 705 2.40 -2.72 -21.91
N LEU A 706 3.57 -2.73 -22.57
CA LEU A 706 3.76 -3.42 -23.84
C LEU A 706 3.65 -4.95 -23.70
N ALA A 707 4.19 -5.52 -22.62
CA ALA A 707 4.08 -6.95 -22.35
C ALA A 707 2.62 -7.39 -22.12
N THR A 708 1.86 -6.61 -21.36
CA THR A 708 0.41 -6.81 -21.19
C THR A 708 -0.32 -6.73 -22.53
N THR A 709 0.03 -5.77 -23.39
CA THR A 709 -0.56 -5.67 -24.73
C THR A 709 -0.28 -6.93 -25.56
N TYR A 710 0.94 -7.50 -25.49
CA TYR A 710 1.26 -8.78 -26.14
C TYR A 710 0.49 -9.96 -25.56
N HIS A 711 0.29 -9.98 -24.25
CA HIS A 711 -0.53 -10.99 -23.59
C HIS A 711 -1.96 -11.01 -24.14
N GLU A 712 -2.60 -9.83 -24.23
CA GLU A 712 -3.97 -9.69 -24.74
C GLU A 712 -4.09 -10.03 -26.24
N GLN A 713 -3.04 -9.78 -27.02
CA GLN A 713 -2.97 -10.24 -28.42
C GLN A 713 -2.75 -11.76 -28.56
N GLY A 714 -2.50 -12.48 -27.46
CA GLY A 714 -2.15 -13.92 -27.46
C GLY A 714 -0.71 -14.21 -27.89
N ARG A 715 0.16 -13.19 -27.90
CA ARG A 715 1.59 -13.27 -28.24
C ARG A 715 2.42 -13.54 -26.98
N TYR A 716 2.20 -14.71 -26.39
CA TYR A 716 2.74 -15.04 -25.07
C TYR A 716 4.28 -15.20 -25.03
N ASP A 717 4.92 -15.50 -26.16
CA ASP A 717 6.39 -15.62 -26.23
C ASP A 717 7.06 -14.24 -26.10
N GLU A 718 6.52 -13.23 -26.80
CA GLU A 718 7.01 -11.85 -26.70
C GLU A 718 6.69 -11.21 -25.34
N ASP A 719 5.52 -11.49 -24.77
CA ASP A 719 5.19 -11.12 -23.39
C ASP A 719 6.23 -11.70 -22.41
N GLU A 720 6.51 -13.01 -22.47
CA GLU A 720 7.48 -13.64 -21.57
C GLU A 720 8.87 -12.99 -21.66
N GLU A 721 9.38 -12.70 -22.86
CA GLU A 721 10.69 -12.06 -23.04
C GLU A 721 10.76 -10.70 -22.34
N ILE A 722 9.73 -9.87 -22.51
CA ILE A 722 9.69 -8.53 -21.91
C ILE A 722 9.42 -8.61 -20.41
N SER A 723 8.45 -9.41 -19.97
CA SER A 723 8.08 -9.59 -18.57
C SER A 723 9.24 -10.13 -17.71
N VAL A 724 10.08 -11.03 -18.25
CA VAL A 724 11.33 -11.48 -17.59
C VAL A 724 12.27 -10.29 -17.35
N LYS A 725 12.48 -9.48 -18.39
CA LYS A 725 13.39 -8.32 -18.32
C LYS A 725 12.87 -7.24 -17.37
N VAL A 726 11.56 -6.99 -17.38
CA VAL A 726 10.90 -6.06 -16.44
C VAL A 726 11.12 -6.52 -15.00
N LEU A 727 10.92 -7.80 -14.70
CA LEU A 727 11.11 -8.34 -13.36
C LEU A 727 12.56 -8.22 -12.89
N GLU A 728 13.53 -8.54 -13.75
CA GLU A 728 14.96 -8.39 -13.43
C GLU A 728 15.33 -6.93 -13.12
N LEU A 729 14.85 -5.99 -13.94
CA LEU A 729 15.09 -4.56 -13.73
C LEU A 729 14.39 -4.03 -12.47
N ARG A 730 13.14 -4.44 -12.20
CA ARG A 730 12.42 -4.04 -10.97
C ARG A 730 13.11 -4.61 -9.72
N ARG A 731 13.57 -5.87 -9.75
CA ARG A 731 14.38 -6.45 -8.67
C ARG A 731 15.69 -5.68 -8.44
N GLU A 732 16.37 -5.26 -9.50
CA GLU A 732 17.61 -4.48 -9.38
C GLU A 732 17.37 -3.05 -8.85
N VAL A 733 16.33 -2.36 -9.34
CA VAL A 733 16.10 -0.93 -9.07
C VAL A 733 15.29 -0.70 -7.79
N LEU A 734 14.22 -1.46 -7.60
CA LEU A 734 13.23 -1.26 -6.52
C LEU A 734 13.38 -2.30 -5.40
N GLY A 735 14.04 -3.43 -5.68
CA GLY A 735 14.16 -4.54 -4.76
C GLY A 735 12.98 -5.51 -4.84
N GLU A 736 13.13 -6.65 -4.17
CA GLU A 736 12.22 -7.79 -4.27
C GLU A 736 10.87 -7.57 -3.58
N LYS A 737 10.85 -6.73 -2.52
CA LYS A 737 9.66 -6.44 -1.72
C LYS A 737 8.84 -5.25 -2.21
N HIS A 738 9.25 -4.60 -3.29
CA HIS A 738 8.51 -3.45 -3.81
C HIS A 738 7.19 -3.90 -4.46
N PRO A 739 6.06 -3.21 -4.23
CA PRO A 739 4.76 -3.56 -4.82
C PRO A 739 4.82 -3.80 -6.33
N ASP A 740 5.45 -2.90 -7.11
CA ASP A 740 5.61 -3.07 -8.56
C ASP A 740 6.38 -4.34 -8.95
N THR A 741 7.38 -4.75 -8.17
CA THR A 741 8.13 -5.99 -8.42
C THR A 741 7.23 -7.20 -8.21
N ILE A 742 6.45 -7.19 -7.14
CA ILE A 742 5.50 -8.24 -6.80
C ILE A 742 4.39 -8.33 -7.85
N SER A 743 3.88 -7.19 -8.35
CA SER A 743 2.89 -7.18 -9.42
C SER A 743 3.42 -7.79 -10.72
N SER A 744 4.65 -7.46 -11.14
CA SER A 744 5.26 -8.12 -12.31
C SER A 744 5.45 -9.63 -12.15
N MET A 745 5.65 -10.12 -10.93
CA MET A 745 5.68 -11.57 -10.68
C MET A 745 4.31 -12.20 -10.85
N ALA A 746 3.24 -11.51 -10.43
CA ALA A 746 1.86 -11.96 -10.61
C ALA A 746 1.46 -11.99 -12.10
N ASP A 747 1.80 -10.94 -12.85
CA ASP A 747 1.51 -10.85 -14.29
C ASP A 747 2.18 -12.00 -15.05
N ARG A 748 3.45 -12.28 -14.74
CA ARG A 748 4.16 -13.43 -15.32
C ARG A 748 3.54 -14.78 -14.95
N ALA A 749 3.03 -14.91 -13.72
CA ALA A 749 2.34 -16.12 -13.31
C ALA A 749 1.06 -16.33 -14.16
N ALA A 750 0.32 -15.25 -14.43
CA ALA A 750 -0.82 -15.28 -15.35
C ALA A 750 -0.41 -15.76 -16.75
N THR A 751 0.72 -15.28 -17.30
CA THR A 751 1.27 -15.77 -18.57
C THR A 751 1.61 -17.26 -18.55
N TYR A 752 2.17 -17.77 -17.45
CA TYR A 752 2.42 -19.21 -17.31
C TYR A 752 1.15 -20.03 -17.22
N HIS A 753 0.12 -19.51 -16.55
CA HIS A 753 -1.18 -20.15 -16.50
C HIS A 753 -1.82 -20.25 -17.89
N THR A 754 -1.79 -19.20 -18.71
CA THR A 754 -2.37 -19.21 -20.06
C THR A 754 -1.60 -20.11 -21.04
N GLN A 755 -0.27 -20.21 -20.89
CA GLN A 755 0.56 -21.16 -21.63
C GLN A 755 0.39 -22.64 -21.20
N GLY A 756 -0.36 -22.91 -20.12
CA GLY A 756 -0.53 -24.25 -19.56
C GLY A 756 0.66 -24.76 -18.74
N ARG A 757 1.55 -23.86 -18.33
CA ARG A 757 2.73 -24.13 -17.48
C ARG A 757 2.38 -23.97 -16.00
N TYR A 758 1.51 -24.85 -15.53
CA TYR A 758 0.89 -24.74 -14.20
C TYR A 758 1.88 -24.85 -13.03
N ASP A 759 2.98 -25.60 -13.17
CA ASP A 759 3.98 -25.76 -12.10
C ASP A 759 4.78 -24.45 -11.85
N GLU A 760 5.12 -23.71 -12.92
CA GLU A 760 5.79 -22.43 -12.80
C GLU A 760 4.85 -21.31 -12.33
N ASP A 761 3.59 -21.33 -12.78
CA ASP A 761 2.53 -20.45 -12.29
C ASP A 761 2.34 -20.59 -10.77
N GLU A 762 2.15 -21.82 -10.28
CA GLU A 762 1.95 -22.09 -8.85
C GLU A 762 3.08 -21.55 -7.99
N ARG A 763 4.34 -21.84 -8.37
CA ARG A 763 5.51 -21.37 -7.61
C ARG A 763 5.59 -19.85 -7.53
N LEU A 764 5.31 -19.17 -8.64
CA LEU A 764 5.35 -17.70 -8.68
C LEU A 764 4.20 -17.10 -7.87
N LYS A 765 2.99 -17.64 -7.96
CA LYS A 765 1.86 -17.15 -7.17
C LYS A 765 2.06 -17.37 -5.67
N ASP A 766 2.64 -18.51 -5.26
CA ASP A 766 2.99 -18.77 -3.85
C ASP A 766 4.02 -17.75 -3.33
N GLU A 767 5.05 -17.43 -4.14
CA GLU A 767 6.04 -16.41 -3.82
C GLU A 767 5.39 -15.02 -3.69
N VAL A 768 4.51 -14.65 -4.63
CA VAL A 768 3.74 -13.39 -4.61
C VAL A 768 2.88 -13.30 -3.35
N LEU A 769 2.14 -14.35 -3.00
CA LEU A 769 1.28 -14.36 -1.81
C LEU A 769 2.10 -14.21 -0.53
N ALA A 770 3.24 -14.91 -0.42
CA ALA A 770 4.13 -14.80 0.73
C ALA A 770 4.69 -13.37 0.88
N LEU A 771 5.12 -12.75 -0.22
CA LEU A 771 5.62 -11.38 -0.22
C LEU A 771 4.51 -10.36 0.11
N ARG A 772 3.31 -10.49 -0.46
CA ARG A 772 2.18 -9.58 -0.14
C ARG A 772 1.74 -9.69 1.32
N ARG A 773 1.73 -10.90 1.90
CA ARG A 773 1.49 -11.10 3.33
C ARG A 773 2.54 -10.42 4.20
N GLU A 774 3.82 -10.49 3.82
CA GLU A 774 4.91 -9.86 4.57
C GLU A 774 4.87 -8.32 4.48
N VAL A 775 4.65 -7.78 3.28
CA VAL A 775 4.79 -6.34 2.99
C VAL A 775 3.50 -5.57 3.31
N LEU A 776 2.35 -6.09 2.86
CA LEU A 776 1.06 -5.38 2.93
C LEU A 776 0.16 -5.91 4.07
N GLY A 777 0.43 -7.11 4.56
CA GLY A 777 -0.38 -7.81 5.56
C GLY A 777 -1.56 -8.59 4.96
N GLU A 778 -2.15 -9.47 5.77
CA GLU A 778 -3.25 -10.38 5.37
C GLU A 778 -4.51 -9.65 4.91
N LYS A 779 -4.80 -8.48 5.47
CA LYS A 779 -6.05 -7.74 5.21
C LYS A 779 -5.99 -6.81 4.00
N HIS A 780 -4.83 -6.69 3.35
CA HIS A 780 -4.71 -5.82 2.19
C HIS A 780 -5.48 -6.38 0.99
N PRO A 781 -6.23 -5.55 0.23
CA PRO A 781 -6.99 -6.00 -0.93
C PRO A 781 -6.18 -6.87 -1.92
N ASP A 782 -4.95 -6.46 -2.25
CA ASP A 782 -4.06 -7.21 -3.15
C ASP A 782 -3.65 -8.58 -2.61
N THR A 783 -3.47 -8.72 -1.29
CA THR A 783 -3.18 -10.01 -0.66
C THR A 783 -4.37 -10.95 -0.83
N ILE A 784 -5.57 -10.45 -0.53
CA ILE A 784 -6.81 -11.23 -0.64
C ILE A 784 -7.12 -11.59 -2.11
N TRP A 785 -6.83 -10.70 -3.05
CA TRP A 785 -6.95 -10.98 -4.48
C TRP A 785 -6.01 -12.10 -4.93
N SER A 786 -4.75 -12.07 -4.49
CA SER A 786 -3.76 -13.13 -4.80
C SER A 786 -4.25 -14.51 -4.35
N MET A 787 -4.86 -14.57 -3.15
CA MET A 787 -5.43 -15.81 -2.63
C MET A 787 -6.57 -16.33 -3.52
N ALA A 788 -7.44 -15.44 -4.00
CA ALA A 788 -8.52 -15.80 -4.91
C ALA A 788 -8.00 -16.34 -6.25
N GLU A 789 -6.94 -15.74 -6.81
CA GLU A 789 -6.32 -16.20 -8.07
C GLU A 789 -5.63 -17.56 -7.94
N ILE A 790 -4.91 -17.80 -6.84
CA ILE A 790 -4.33 -19.14 -6.56
C ILE A 790 -5.45 -20.16 -6.42
N ALA A 791 -6.51 -19.83 -5.70
CA ALA A 791 -7.62 -20.76 -5.51
C ALA A 791 -8.38 -21.05 -6.81
N LYS A 792 -8.45 -20.09 -7.74
CA LYS A 792 -9.01 -20.29 -9.09
C LYS A 792 -8.14 -21.25 -9.89
N ALA A 793 -6.81 -21.14 -9.80
CA ALA A 793 -5.88 -22.06 -10.44
C ALA A 793 -5.99 -23.49 -9.86
N TYR A 794 -6.10 -23.65 -8.54
CA TYR A 794 -6.35 -24.96 -7.94
C TYR A 794 -7.71 -25.55 -8.36
N HIS A 795 -8.74 -24.71 -8.45
CA HIS A 795 -10.05 -25.14 -8.91
C HIS A 795 -10.03 -25.62 -10.38
N SER A 796 -9.32 -24.93 -11.29
CA SER A 796 -9.23 -25.34 -12.70
C SER A 796 -8.44 -26.65 -12.89
N GLN A 797 -7.50 -26.95 -11.98
CA GLN A 797 -6.74 -28.21 -11.97
C GLN A 797 -7.50 -29.38 -11.31
N GLY A 798 -8.69 -29.15 -10.76
CA GLY A 798 -9.46 -30.16 -10.02
C GLY A 798 -8.96 -30.42 -8.59
N ARG A 799 -8.05 -29.59 -8.08
CA ARG A 799 -7.52 -29.59 -6.70
C ARG A 799 -8.48 -28.80 -5.79
N TYR A 800 -9.66 -29.36 -5.57
CA TYR A 800 -10.75 -28.63 -4.93
C TYR A 800 -10.51 -28.36 -3.44
N ASP A 801 -9.80 -29.24 -2.72
CA ASP A 801 -9.55 -29.09 -1.29
C ASP A 801 -8.61 -27.92 -1.00
N GLU A 802 -7.54 -27.75 -1.79
CA GLU A 802 -6.66 -26.58 -1.68
C GLU A 802 -7.38 -25.29 -2.11
N ALA A 803 -8.19 -25.34 -3.17
CA ALA A 803 -9.00 -24.20 -3.60
C ALA A 803 -10.01 -23.76 -2.53
N GLU A 804 -10.62 -24.70 -1.81
CA GLU A 804 -11.55 -24.46 -0.72
C GLU A 804 -10.87 -23.67 0.41
N THR A 805 -9.71 -24.15 0.90
CA THR A 805 -9.01 -23.49 2.02
C THR A 805 -8.70 -22.02 1.76
N LEU A 806 -8.20 -21.69 0.56
CA LEU A 806 -7.87 -20.32 0.18
C LEU A 806 -9.12 -19.47 -0.10
N LYS A 807 -10.19 -20.05 -0.68
CA LYS A 807 -11.46 -19.33 -0.90
C LYS A 807 -12.17 -19.01 0.41
N ASP A 808 -12.14 -19.92 1.37
CA ASP A 808 -12.68 -19.69 2.72
C ASP A 808 -11.93 -18.55 3.41
N GLU A 809 -10.59 -18.60 3.41
CA GLU A 809 -9.76 -17.55 4.03
C GLU A 809 -10.00 -16.19 3.36
N ALA A 810 -10.03 -16.13 2.01
CA ALA A 810 -10.31 -14.92 1.27
C ALA A 810 -11.73 -14.37 1.50
N LEU A 811 -12.73 -15.25 1.64
CA LEU A 811 -14.11 -14.85 1.94
C LEU A 811 -14.23 -14.22 3.34
N GLU A 812 -13.63 -14.84 4.36
CA GLU A 812 -13.66 -14.31 5.73
C GLU A 812 -12.94 -12.97 5.83
N LEU A 813 -11.79 -12.82 5.17
CA LEU A 813 -11.07 -11.53 5.11
C LEU A 813 -11.89 -10.46 4.38
N ARG A 814 -12.55 -10.77 3.25
CA ARG A 814 -13.43 -9.81 2.55
C ARG A 814 -14.65 -9.44 3.38
N ARG A 815 -15.24 -10.39 4.12
CA ARG A 815 -16.33 -10.11 5.08
C ARG A 815 -15.88 -9.12 6.16
N GLU A 816 -14.68 -9.31 6.71
CA GLU A 816 -14.14 -8.41 7.74
C GLU A 816 -13.83 -7.01 7.18
N VAL A 817 -13.18 -6.94 6.01
CA VAL A 817 -12.67 -5.68 5.44
C VAL A 817 -13.74 -4.88 4.71
N LEU A 818 -14.49 -5.51 3.81
CA LEU A 818 -15.43 -4.85 2.89
C LEU A 818 -16.90 -5.00 3.34
N GLY A 819 -17.19 -5.96 4.23
CA GLY A 819 -18.54 -6.30 4.66
C GLY A 819 -19.26 -7.28 3.72
N GLU A 820 -20.37 -7.82 4.20
CA GLU A 820 -21.12 -8.89 3.50
C GLU A 820 -21.76 -8.43 2.17
N LYS A 821 -22.14 -7.15 2.06
CA LYS A 821 -22.86 -6.61 0.89
C LYS A 821 -21.95 -6.18 -0.25
N HIS A 822 -20.63 -6.18 -0.05
CA HIS A 822 -19.70 -5.75 -1.10
C HIS A 822 -19.72 -6.75 -2.28
N PRO A 823 -19.72 -6.27 -3.54
CA PRO A 823 -19.73 -7.14 -4.73
C PRO A 823 -18.67 -8.25 -4.69
N ASP A 824 -17.44 -7.93 -4.28
CA ASP A 824 -16.34 -8.89 -4.20
C ASP A 824 -16.54 -9.98 -3.15
N THR A 825 -17.14 -9.63 -2.00
CA THR A 825 -17.46 -10.61 -0.95
C THR A 825 -18.48 -11.60 -1.47
N ILE A 826 -19.52 -11.10 -2.15
CA ILE A 826 -20.57 -11.92 -2.76
C ILE A 826 -20.00 -12.80 -3.89
N SER A 827 -19.07 -12.28 -4.71
CA SER A 827 -18.40 -13.06 -5.76
C SER A 827 -17.49 -14.16 -5.20
N SER A 828 -16.84 -13.92 -4.05
CA SER A 828 -16.11 -14.97 -3.32
C SER A 828 -17.04 -16.07 -2.84
N MET A 829 -18.22 -15.73 -2.29
CA MET A 829 -19.23 -16.73 -1.89
C MET A 829 -19.66 -17.60 -3.07
N ALA A 830 -19.95 -16.99 -4.23
CA ALA A 830 -20.33 -17.72 -5.43
C ALA A 830 -19.20 -18.64 -5.94
N SER A 831 -17.96 -18.19 -5.86
CA SER A 831 -16.77 -18.94 -6.28
C SER A 831 -16.46 -20.13 -5.36
N LEU A 832 -16.70 -19.99 -4.05
CA LEU A 832 -16.61 -21.07 -3.07
C LEU A 832 -17.76 -22.07 -3.28
N ALA A 833 -18.98 -21.60 -3.47
CA ALA A 833 -20.12 -22.46 -3.73
C ALA A 833 -19.99 -23.27 -5.04
N ALA A 834 -19.34 -22.74 -6.06
CA ALA A 834 -18.98 -23.49 -7.26
C ALA A 834 -17.99 -24.64 -6.96
N THR A 835 -17.07 -24.43 -6.02
CA THR A 835 -16.12 -25.47 -5.56
C THR A 835 -16.86 -26.59 -4.83
N TYR A 836 -17.76 -26.25 -3.90
CA TYR A 836 -18.63 -27.23 -3.23
C TYR A 836 -19.50 -28.01 -4.22
N HIS A 837 -20.05 -27.34 -5.23
CA HIS A 837 -20.83 -28.01 -6.27
C HIS A 837 -19.99 -29.05 -7.03
N ASN A 838 -18.76 -28.71 -7.42
CA ASN A 838 -17.87 -29.63 -8.15
C ASN A 838 -17.32 -30.77 -7.28
N GLN A 839 -17.22 -30.58 -5.96
CA GLN A 839 -16.94 -31.65 -5.00
C GLN A 839 -18.15 -32.58 -4.75
N GLY A 840 -19.34 -32.26 -5.29
CA GLY A 840 -20.59 -32.98 -5.02
C GLY A 840 -21.22 -32.65 -3.67
N ARG A 841 -20.74 -31.62 -2.98
CA ARG A 841 -21.25 -31.10 -1.69
C ARG A 841 -22.39 -30.12 -1.95
N TYR A 842 -23.49 -30.63 -2.50
CA TYR A 842 -24.57 -29.78 -3.01
C TYR A 842 -25.30 -28.98 -1.93
N ASP A 843 -25.45 -29.50 -0.71
CA ASP A 843 -26.14 -28.81 0.38
C ASP A 843 -25.36 -27.56 0.83
N GLU A 844 -24.03 -27.64 0.92
CA GLU A 844 -23.19 -26.49 1.26
C GLU A 844 -23.14 -25.47 0.11
N ALA A 845 -23.10 -25.96 -1.14
CA ALA A 845 -23.21 -25.10 -2.32
C ALA A 845 -24.56 -24.35 -2.36
N GLU A 846 -25.67 -25.02 -2.01
CA GLU A 846 -27.01 -24.43 -1.92
C GLU A 846 -27.04 -23.29 -0.89
N THR A 847 -26.56 -23.54 0.33
CA THR A 847 -26.57 -22.52 1.40
C THR A 847 -25.84 -21.24 1.02
N LEU A 848 -24.64 -21.34 0.45
CA LEU A 848 -23.86 -20.18 0.01
C LEU A 848 -24.47 -19.50 -1.23
N LYS A 849 -25.02 -20.27 -2.18
CA LYS A 849 -25.69 -19.69 -3.36
C LYS A 849 -26.95 -18.92 -2.98
N ASP A 850 -27.71 -19.41 -2.01
CA ASP A 850 -28.88 -18.71 -1.47
C ASP A 850 -28.49 -17.41 -0.76
N GLU A 851 -27.44 -17.43 0.07
CA GLU A 851 -26.90 -16.24 0.73
C GLU A 851 -26.45 -15.20 -0.31
N ALA A 852 -25.61 -15.61 -1.28
CA ALA A 852 -25.12 -14.73 -2.34
C ALA A 852 -26.26 -14.17 -3.19
N LEU A 853 -27.26 -14.98 -3.54
CA LEU A 853 -28.42 -14.55 -4.31
C LEU A 853 -29.27 -13.52 -3.55
N LYS A 854 -29.50 -13.74 -2.25
CA LYS A 854 -30.23 -12.80 -1.40
C LYS A 854 -29.52 -11.44 -1.35
N LEU A 855 -28.20 -11.44 -1.16
CA LEU A 855 -27.39 -10.22 -1.12
C LEU A 855 -27.38 -9.50 -2.48
N ARG A 856 -27.18 -10.21 -3.61
CA ARG A 856 -27.24 -9.60 -4.95
C ARG A 856 -28.61 -8.99 -5.26
N ARG A 857 -29.71 -9.65 -4.86
CA ARG A 857 -31.07 -9.09 -5.00
C ARG A 857 -31.24 -7.80 -4.22
N GLU A 858 -30.69 -7.70 -3.02
CA GLU A 858 -30.77 -6.49 -2.20
C GLU A 858 -29.93 -5.34 -2.78
N VAL A 859 -28.72 -5.64 -3.26
CA VAL A 859 -27.76 -4.62 -3.71
C VAL A 859 -27.99 -4.18 -5.16
N LEU A 860 -28.15 -5.14 -6.08
CA LEU A 860 -28.20 -4.88 -7.54
C LEU A 860 -29.62 -4.96 -8.11
N GLY A 861 -30.55 -5.52 -7.34
CA GLY A 861 -31.92 -5.78 -7.78
C GLY A 861 -32.06 -7.07 -8.60
N GLU A 862 -33.31 -7.41 -8.89
CA GLU A 862 -33.68 -8.72 -9.45
C GLU A 862 -33.35 -8.86 -10.95
N LYS A 863 -33.29 -7.76 -11.69
CA LYS A 863 -33.01 -7.74 -13.14
C LYS A 863 -31.52 -7.65 -13.49
N HIS A 864 -30.64 -7.51 -12.50
CA HIS A 864 -29.21 -7.39 -12.76
C HIS A 864 -28.65 -8.72 -13.33
N PRO A 865 -27.78 -8.70 -14.36
CA PRO A 865 -27.20 -9.90 -14.96
C PRO A 865 -26.56 -10.87 -13.96
N ASP A 866 -25.87 -10.35 -12.93
CA ASP A 866 -25.23 -11.17 -11.90
C ASP A 866 -26.23 -11.84 -10.96
N THR A 867 -27.34 -11.17 -10.63
CA THR A 867 -28.44 -11.75 -9.83
C THR A 867 -29.07 -12.91 -10.59
N ILE A 868 -29.34 -12.70 -11.89
CA ILE A 868 -29.90 -13.72 -12.77
C ILE A 868 -28.93 -14.92 -12.92
N SER A 869 -27.61 -14.66 -12.98
CA SER A 869 -26.59 -15.70 -13.07
C SER A 869 -26.44 -16.50 -11.78
N SER A 870 -26.58 -15.87 -10.61
CA SER A 870 -26.68 -16.58 -9.33
C SER A 870 -27.92 -17.46 -9.25
N MET A 871 -29.08 -16.98 -9.73
CA MET A 871 -30.29 -17.80 -9.83
C MET A 871 -30.07 -19.02 -10.72
N ALA A 872 -29.50 -18.84 -11.91
CA ALA A 872 -29.18 -19.95 -12.81
C ALA A 872 -28.24 -20.97 -12.15
N SER A 873 -27.22 -20.50 -11.43
CA SER A 873 -26.25 -21.35 -10.73
C SER A 873 -26.87 -22.15 -9.58
N LEU A 874 -27.88 -21.59 -8.91
CA LEU A 874 -28.68 -22.28 -7.89
C LEU A 874 -29.59 -23.34 -8.53
N ALA A 875 -30.25 -23.01 -9.64
CA ALA A 875 -31.08 -23.95 -10.40
C ALA A 875 -30.27 -25.18 -10.86
N THR A 876 -29.04 -24.98 -11.35
CA THR A 876 -28.11 -26.08 -11.67
C THR A 876 -27.79 -26.97 -10.46
N THR A 877 -27.79 -26.42 -9.24
CA THR A 877 -27.55 -27.20 -8.01
C THR A 877 -28.77 -28.05 -7.66
N TYR A 878 -29.99 -27.49 -7.78
CA TYR A 878 -31.22 -28.26 -7.63
C TYR A 878 -31.36 -29.36 -8.68
N HIS A 879 -30.99 -29.07 -9.94
CA HIS A 879 -30.92 -30.08 -10.99
C HIS A 879 -29.97 -31.23 -10.62
N ALA A 880 -28.77 -30.91 -10.12
CA ALA A 880 -27.78 -31.92 -9.71
C ALA A 880 -28.22 -32.74 -8.48
N GLN A 881 -29.01 -32.15 -7.57
CA GLN A 881 -29.65 -32.86 -6.44
C GLN A 881 -30.85 -33.71 -6.88
N GLY A 882 -31.32 -33.60 -8.13
CA GLY A 882 -32.54 -34.25 -8.63
C GLY A 882 -33.84 -33.59 -8.18
N ARG A 883 -33.77 -32.37 -7.63
CA ARG A 883 -34.92 -31.55 -7.22
C ARG A 883 -35.44 -30.75 -8.43
N TYR A 884 -35.97 -31.46 -9.42
CA TYR A 884 -36.34 -30.86 -10.70
C TYR A 884 -37.47 -29.83 -10.62
N ASP A 885 -38.38 -29.95 -9.63
CA ASP A 885 -39.47 -28.97 -9.45
C ASP A 885 -38.94 -27.61 -8.95
N ASP A 886 -37.95 -27.62 -8.05
CA ASP A 886 -37.30 -26.39 -7.56
C ASP A 886 -36.40 -25.76 -8.64
N ASP A 887 -35.72 -26.59 -9.44
CA ASP A 887 -34.98 -26.14 -10.62
C ASP A 887 -35.93 -25.49 -11.64
N GLU A 888 -37.06 -26.11 -11.97
CA GLU A 888 -38.06 -25.57 -12.89
C GLU A 888 -38.53 -24.17 -12.47
N GLU A 889 -38.91 -24.00 -11.19
CA GLU A 889 -39.40 -22.70 -10.69
C GLU A 889 -38.37 -21.58 -10.93
N ILE A 890 -37.09 -21.84 -10.64
CA ILE A 890 -36.03 -20.87 -10.82
C ILE A 890 -35.67 -20.69 -12.31
N SER A 891 -35.53 -21.79 -13.05
CA SER A 891 -35.12 -21.80 -14.46
C SER A 891 -36.14 -21.10 -15.37
N VAL A 892 -37.45 -21.24 -15.10
CA VAL A 892 -38.50 -20.47 -15.77
C VAL A 892 -38.30 -18.97 -15.53
N LYS A 893 -38.12 -18.57 -14.27
CA LYS A 893 -37.92 -17.17 -13.91
C LYS A 893 -36.64 -16.57 -14.49
N VAL A 894 -35.53 -17.33 -14.51
CA VAL A 894 -34.28 -16.94 -15.15
C VAL A 894 -34.49 -16.71 -16.65
N LEU A 895 -35.20 -17.61 -17.33
CA LEU A 895 -35.47 -17.49 -18.77
C LEU A 895 -36.31 -16.24 -19.08
N GLU A 896 -37.36 -15.98 -18.30
CA GLU A 896 -38.19 -14.78 -18.44
C GLU A 896 -37.37 -13.49 -18.26
N LEU A 897 -36.54 -13.42 -17.21
CA LEU A 897 -35.69 -12.26 -16.94
C LEU A 897 -34.62 -12.06 -18.02
N ARG A 898 -33.97 -13.13 -18.49
CA ARG A 898 -32.97 -13.03 -19.58
C ARG A 898 -33.60 -12.60 -20.90
N ARG A 899 -34.82 -13.07 -21.21
CA ARG A 899 -35.59 -12.59 -22.37
C ARG A 899 -35.90 -11.10 -22.28
N GLU A 900 -36.30 -10.62 -21.11
CA GLU A 900 -36.59 -9.20 -20.89
C GLU A 900 -35.34 -8.33 -20.99
N VAL A 901 -34.25 -8.72 -20.34
CA VAL A 901 -33.05 -7.88 -20.17
C VAL A 901 -32.10 -7.97 -21.37
N LEU A 902 -31.83 -9.18 -21.85
CA LEU A 902 -30.82 -9.44 -22.89
C LEU A 902 -31.43 -9.71 -24.27
N GLY A 903 -32.73 -10.03 -24.32
CA GLY A 903 -33.44 -10.44 -25.53
C GLY A 903 -33.31 -11.94 -25.83
N GLU A 904 -34.16 -12.42 -26.75
CA GLU A 904 -34.27 -13.85 -27.09
C GLU A 904 -33.01 -14.42 -27.75
N LYS A 905 -32.27 -13.60 -28.51
CA LYS A 905 -31.10 -14.05 -29.29
C LYS A 905 -29.79 -14.09 -28.48
N HIS A 906 -29.79 -13.58 -27.25
CA HIS A 906 -28.58 -13.54 -26.45
C HIS A 906 -28.13 -14.97 -26.06
N PRO A 907 -26.84 -15.33 -26.15
CA PRO A 907 -26.35 -16.67 -25.84
C PRO A 907 -26.80 -17.22 -24.48
N ASN A 908 -26.74 -16.39 -23.44
CA ASN A 908 -27.22 -16.76 -22.09
C ASN A 908 -28.73 -17.07 -22.03
N THR A 909 -29.56 -16.39 -22.83
CA THR A 909 -31.01 -16.68 -22.90
C THR A 909 -31.23 -18.04 -23.54
N ILE A 910 -30.50 -18.34 -24.62
CA ILE A 910 -30.59 -19.63 -25.31
C ILE A 910 -30.08 -20.78 -24.41
N SER A 911 -28.99 -20.56 -23.67
CA SER A 911 -28.48 -21.52 -22.67
C SER A 911 -29.50 -21.80 -21.56
N SER A 912 -30.24 -20.78 -21.09
CA SER A 912 -31.34 -20.99 -20.14
C SER A 912 -32.50 -21.80 -20.72
N MET A 913 -32.84 -21.61 -22.00
CA MET A 913 -33.84 -22.46 -22.67
C MET A 913 -33.39 -23.91 -22.71
N ALA A 914 -32.12 -24.16 -23.07
CA ALA A 914 -31.55 -25.51 -23.11
C ALA A 914 -31.52 -26.16 -21.72
N SER A 915 -31.19 -25.39 -20.67
CA SER A 915 -31.17 -25.86 -19.28
C SER A 915 -32.57 -26.25 -18.81
N LEU A 916 -33.57 -25.37 -18.99
CA LEU A 916 -34.96 -25.65 -18.63
C LEU A 916 -35.53 -26.84 -19.44
N ALA A 917 -35.15 -26.97 -20.71
CA ALA A 917 -35.56 -28.11 -21.51
C ALA A 917 -34.93 -29.44 -21.04
N ALA A 918 -33.72 -29.39 -20.47
CA ALA A 918 -33.11 -30.55 -19.82
C ALA A 918 -33.89 -30.93 -18.55
N THR A 919 -34.32 -29.96 -17.74
CA THR A 919 -35.19 -30.16 -16.58
C THR A 919 -36.51 -30.84 -16.97
N TYR A 920 -37.21 -30.33 -18.00
CA TYR A 920 -38.43 -30.96 -18.51
C TYR A 920 -38.19 -32.37 -19.06
N HIS A 921 -37.06 -32.61 -19.75
CA HIS A 921 -36.71 -33.94 -20.22
C HIS A 921 -36.54 -34.92 -19.05
N ASN A 922 -35.86 -34.52 -17.97
CA ASN A 922 -35.63 -35.35 -16.79
C ASN A 922 -36.89 -35.57 -15.94
N GLN A 923 -37.86 -34.65 -15.99
CA GLN A 923 -39.21 -34.86 -15.44
C GLN A 923 -40.08 -35.79 -16.32
N GLY A 924 -39.62 -36.18 -17.51
CA GLY A 924 -40.38 -36.97 -18.48
C GLY A 924 -41.41 -36.15 -19.29
N ARG A 925 -41.36 -34.82 -19.21
CA ARG A 925 -42.22 -33.87 -19.94
C ARG A 925 -41.61 -33.58 -21.31
N TYR A 926 -41.57 -34.60 -22.15
CA TYR A 926 -40.82 -34.55 -23.41
C TYR A 926 -41.37 -33.53 -24.42
N ASP A 927 -42.68 -33.28 -24.47
CA ASP A 927 -43.28 -32.33 -25.40
C ASP A 927 -42.85 -30.89 -25.10
N GLU A 928 -42.77 -30.50 -23.82
CA GLU A 928 -42.30 -29.18 -23.40
C GLU A 928 -40.79 -29.05 -23.59
N ALA A 929 -40.04 -30.12 -23.34
CA ALA A 929 -38.60 -30.17 -23.66
C ALA A 929 -38.34 -30.02 -25.16
N GLU A 930 -39.15 -30.66 -26.03
CA GLU A 930 -39.06 -30.55 -27.49
C GLU A 930 -39.27 -29.10 -27.93
N THR A 931 -40.37 -28.48 -27.52
CA THR A 931 -40.69 -27.09 -27.92
C THR A 931 -39.59 -26.09 -27.58
N LEU A 932 -39.02 -26.17 -26.37
CA LEU A 932 -37.90 -25.31 -25.97
C LEU A 932 -36.60 -25.64 -26.71
N LYS A 933 -36.29 -26.93 -26.93
CA LYS A 933 -35.10 -27.34 -27.70
C LYS A 933 -35.18 -26.90 -29.16
N ASP A 934 -36.34 -26.98 -29.78
CA ASP A 934 -36.58 -26.49 -31.14
C ASP A 934 -36.40 -24.96 -31.23
N GLU A 935 -36.94 -24.22 -30.26
CA GLU A 935 -36.77 -22.77 -30.17
C GLU A 935 -35.29 -22.39 -30.00
N ALA A 936 -34.60 -23.01 -29.03
CA ALA A 936 -33.19 -22.78 -28.76
C ALA A 936 -32.32 -23.09 -29.99
N LEU A 937 -32.57 -24.23 -30.64
CA LEU A 937 -31.86 -24.65 -31.84
C LEU A 937 -32.08 -23.69 -33.02
N ARG A 938 -33.31 -23.20 -33.21
CA ARG A 938 -33.62 -22.21 -34.25
C ARG A 938 -32.83 -20.92 -34.02
N LEU A 939 -32.80 -20.42 -32.79
CA LEU A 939 -32.08 -19.20 -32.43
C LEU A 939 -30.56 -19.38 -32.55
N GLN A 940 -30.00 -20.49 -32.06
CA GLN A 940 -28.57 -20.79 -32.22
C GLN A 940 -28.16 -20.92 -33.69
N ARG A 941 -28.98 -21.54 -34.54
CA ARG A 941 -28.72 -21.58 -36.00
C ARG A 941 -28.67 -20.19 -36.63
N GLU A 942 -29.54 -19.28 -36.17
CA GLU A 942 -29.57 -17.90 -36.67
C GLU A 942 -28.36 -17.09 -36.20
N VAL A 943 -27.94 -17.26 -34.94
CA VAL A 943 -26.88 -16.47 -34.31
C VAL A 943 -25.48 -17.02 -34.60
N LEU A 944 -25.26 -18.32 -34.40
CA LEU A 944 -23.94 -18.96 -34.46
C LEU A 944 -23.71 -19.74 -35.77
N GLY A 945 -24.79 -20.04 -36.50
CA GLY A 945 -24.75 -20.87 -37.68
C GLY A 945 -24.80 -22.36 -37.39
N GLU A 946 -24.97 -23.15 -38.46
CA GLU A 946 -25.26 -24.59 -38.39
C GLU A 946 -24.05 -25.46 -38.00
N LYS A 947 -22.82 -24.96 -38.17
CA LYS A 947 -21.59 -25.69 -37.87
C LYS A 947 -21.00 -25.39 -36.48
N HIS A 948 -21.60 -24.46 -35.73
CA HIS A 948 -21.11 -24.13 -34.40
C HIS A 948 -21.31 -25.32 -33.44
N PRO A 949 -20.32 -25.65 -32.59
CA PRO A 949 -20.41 -26.76 -31.63
C PRO A 949 -21.70 -26.75 -30.80
N ASP A 950 -22.09 -25.60 -30.24
CA ASP A 950 -23.32 -25.48 -29.45
C ASP A 950 -24.59 -25.79 -30.25
N THR A 951 -24.67 -25.35 -31.51
CA THR A 951 -25.80 -25.67 -32.40
C THR A 951 -25.90 -27.17 -32.65
N ILE A 952 -24.75 -27.83 -32.82
CA ILE A 952 -24.66 -29.28 -33.02
C ILE A 952 -25.05 -30.02 -31.74
N SER A 953 -24.62 -29.54 -30.56
CA SER A 953 -24.98 -30.10 -29.26
C SER A 953 -26.48 -29.99 -28.97
N SER A 954 -27.10 -28.85 -29.29
CA SER A 954 -28.56 -28.68 -29.20
C SER A 954 -29.31 -29.60 -30.14
N MET A 955 -28.80 -29.84 -31.36
CA MET A 955 -29.37 -30.85 -32.27
C MET A 955 -29.29 -32.26 -31.66
N ALA A 956 -28.13 -32.64 -31.11
CA ALA A 956 -27.97 -33.93 -30.46
C ALA A 956 -28.94 -34.08 -29.28
N SER A 957 -29.07 -33.04 -28.46
CA SER A 957 -29.99 -32.99 -27.32
C SER A 957 -31.46 -33.12 -27.74
N LEU A 958 -31.86 -32.57 -28.88
CA LEU A 958 -33.20 -32.72 -29.46
C LEU A 958 -33.43 -34.15 -29.97
N ALA A 959 -32.44 -34.73 -30.65
CA ALA A 959 -32.49 -36.11 -31.11
C ALA A 959 -32.69 -37.09 -29.94
N THR A 960 -32.00 -36.88 -28.82
CA THR A 960 -32.22 -37.64 -27.58
C THR A 960 -33.65 -37.50 -27.05
N THR A 961 -34.29 -36.34 -27.15
CA THR A 961 -35.72 -36.19 -26.79
C THR A 961 -36.61 -37.03 -27.73
N TYR A 962 -36.37 -37.02 -29.04
CA TYR A 962 -37.11 -37.87 -29.98
C TYR A 962 -36.92 -39.36 -29.71
N HIS A 963 -35.70 -39.77 -29.36
CA HIS A 963 -35.42 -41.13 -28.94
C HIS A 963 -36.26 -41.53 -27.72
N SER A 964 -36.28 -40.69 -26.68
CA SER A 964 -37.06 -40.93 -25.45
C SER A 964 -38.58 -40.92 -25.68
N GLN A 965 -39.08 -40.18 -26.67
CA GLN A 965 -40.48 -40.21 -27.11
C GLN A 965 -40.83 -41.45 -27.95
N GLY A 966 -39.83 -42.25 -28.37
CA GLY A 966 -40.01 -43.38 -29.29
C GLY A 966 -40.17 -42.98 -30.77
N ARG A 967 -39.87 -41.72 -31.11
CA ARG A 967 -39.91 -41.15 -32.46
C ARG A 967 -38.57 -41.37 -33.17
N TYR A 968 -38.26 -42.63 -33.43
CA TYR A 968 -36.93 -43.03 -33.90
C TYR A 968 -36.58 -42.55 -35.31
N ASP A 969 -37.58 -42.30 -36.17
CA ASP A 969 -37.34 -41.82 -37.54
C ASP A 969 -36.85 -40.34 -37.53
N GLU A 970 -37.44 -39.49 -36.68
CA GLU A 970 -36.99 -38.11 -36.49
C GLU A 970 -35.64 -38.03 -35.75
N ASP A 971 -35.41 -38.89 -34.76
CA ASP A 971 -34.10 -39.06 -34.12
C ASP A 971 -33.03 -39.41 -35.16
N GLU A 972 -33.27 -40.42 -36.01
CA GLU A 972 -32.33 -40.81 -37.06
C GLU A 972 -31.96 -39.64 -37.99
N GLU A 973 -32.95 -38.87 -38.46
CA GLU A 973 -32.70 -37.74 -39.37
C GLU A 973 -31.74 -36.72 -38.76
N ILE A 974 -31.95 -36.38 -37.47
CA ILE A 974 -31.10 -35.42 -36.77
C ILE A 974 -29.75 -36.04 -36.40
N SER A 975 -29.72 -37.24 -35.85
CA SER A 975 -28.51 -37.95 -35.41
C SER A 975 -27.53 -38.21 -36.55
N VAL A 976 -28.03 -38.56 -37.76
CA VAL A 976 -27.19 -38.65 -38.97
C VAL A 976 -26.57 -37.31 -39.33
N LYS A 977 -27.33 -36.22 -39.18
CA LYS A 977 -26.86 -34.86 -39.49
C LYS A 977 -25.83 -34.38 -38.47
N VAL A 978 -26.06 -34.61 -37.18
CA VAL A 978 -25.14 -34.32 -36.07
C VAL A 978 -23.81 -35.01 -36.32
N LEU A 979 -23.83 -36.34 -36.53
CA LEU A 979 -22.61 -37.12 -36.76
C LEU A 979 -21.82 -36.61 -37.97
N ARG A 980 -22.49 -36.27 -39.07
CA ARG A 980 -21.84 -35.71 -40.25
C ARG A 980 -21.16 -34.37 -39.94
N LEU A 981 -21.83 -33.48 -39.21
CA LEU A 981 -21.30 -32.16 -38.85
C LEU A 981 -20.12 -32.27 -37.88
N GLN A 982 -20.21 -33.11 -36.84
CA GLN A 982 -19.10 -33.29 -35.91
C GLN A 982 -17.88 -33.93 -36.58
N ARG A 983 -18.06 -34.89 -37.49
CA ARG A 983 -16.95 -35.41 -38.31
C ARG A 983 -16.26 -34.32 -39.13
N GLU A 984 -17.02 -33.36 -39.66
CA GLU A 984 -16.48 -32.25 -40.45
C GLU A 984 -15.77 -31.21 -39.58
N VAL A 985 -16.33 -30.89 -38.40
CA VAL A 985 -15.86 -29.79 -37.54
C VAL A 985 -14.81 -30.24 -36.54
N LEU A 986 -15.05 -31.36 -35.84
CA LEU A 986 -14.23 -31.85 -34.72
C LEU A 986 -13.31 -33.01 -35.14
N GLY A 987 -13.66 -33.71 -36.23
CA GLY A 987 -12.93 -34.88 -36.73
C GLY A 987 -13.37 -36.20 -36.08
N GLU A 988 -13.04 -37.31 -36.74
CA GLU A 988 -13.54 -38.65 -36.39
C GLU A 988 -13.14 -39.14 -34.98
N LYS A 989 -12.00 -38.67 -34.45
CA LYS A 989 -11.48 -39.11 -33.14
C LYS A 989 -11.96 -38.26 -31.96
N HIS A 990 -12.72 -37.19 -32.21
CA HIS A 990 -13.22 -36.35 -31.13
C HIS A 990 -14.24 -37.12 -30.27
N PRO A 991 -14.20 -37.02 -28.93
CA PRO A 991 -15.12 -37.72 -28.04
C PRO A 991 -16.60 -37.55 -28.43
N ASP A 992 -17.04 -36.33 -28.70
CA ASP A 992 -18.42 -36.03 -29.11
C ASP A 992 -18.84 -36.72 -30.42
N THR A 993 -17.91 -36.83 -31.38
CA THR A 993 -18.18 -37.53 -32.65
C THR A 993 -18.41 -39.01 -32.40
N ILE A 994 -17.57 -39.61 -31.56
CA ILE A 994 -17.69 -41.02 -31.20
C ILE A 994 -18.95 -41.26 -30.34
N TRP A 995 -19.32 -40.29 -29.51
CA TRP A 995 -20.58 -40.31 -28.75
C TRP A 995 -21.80 -40.30 -29.69
N SER A 996 -21.87 -39.37 -30.64
CA SER A 996 -22.99 -39.32 -31.58
C SER A 996 -23.06 -40.52 -32.53
N MET A 997 -21.94 -41.19 -32.80
CA MET A 997 -21.96 -42.51 -33.45
C MET A 997 -22.67 -43.55 -32.60
N ALA A 998 -22.38 -43.59 -31.30
CA ALA A 998 -23.00 -44.53 -30.37
C ALA A 998 -24.50 -44.25 -30.20
N GLU A 999 -24.91 -42.97 -30.14
CA GLU A 999 -26.32 -42.55 -30.09
C GLU A 999 -27.08 -42.97 -31.35
N LEU A 1000 -26.57 -42.66 -32.54
CA LEU A 1000 -27.20 -43.09 -33.80
C LEU A 1000 -27.30 -44.62 -33.90
N ALA A 1001 -26.30 -45.34 -33.40
CA ALA A 1001 -26.35 -46.79 -33.36
C ALA A 1001 -27.38 -47.34 -32.35
N ALA A 1002 -27.63 -46.61 -31.27
CA ALA A 1002 -28.72 -46.91 -30.35
C ALA A 1002 -30.09 -46.70 -31.01
N THR A 1003 -30.26 -45.64 -31.81
CA THR A 1003 -31.46 -45.40 -32.64
C THR A 1003 -31.72 -46.56 -33.61
N TYR A 1004 -30.69 -46.99 -34.37
CA TYR A 1004 -30.82 -48.15 -35.26
C TYR A 1004 -31.16 -49.43 -34.52
N HIS A 1005 -30.56 -49.64 -33.34
CA HIS A 1005 -30.90 -50.79 -32.51
C HIS A 1005 -32.35 -50.75 -32.04
N ALA A 1006 -32.88 -49.58 -31.64
CA ALA A 1006 -34.27 -49.41 -31.23
C ALA A 1006 -35.27 -49.60 -32.38
N GLN A 1007 -34.91 -49.22 -33.62
CA GLN A 1007 -35.68 -49.50 -34.84
C GLN A 1007 -35.65 -50.99 -35.28
N GLY A 1008 -34.85 -51.84 -34.61
CA GLY A 1008 -34.63 -53.24 -35.01
C GLY A 1008 -33.67 -53.43 -36.19
N ARG A 1009 -32.97 -52.37 -36.60
CA ARG A 1009 -31.97 -52.34 -37.68
C ARG A 1009 -30.59 -52.74 -37.16
N TYR A 1010 -30.49 -53.98 -36.68
CA TYR A 1010 -29.32 -54.44 -35.94
C TYR A 1010 -28.02 -54.48 -36.75
N ASP A 1011 -28.08 -54.72 -38.07
CA ASP A 1011 -26.89 -54.77 -38.93
C ASP A 1011 -26.25 -53.38 -39.10
N GLU A 1012 -27.06 -52.33 -39.18
CA GLU A 1012 -26.57 -50.94 -39.27
C GLU A 1012 -26.08 -50.45 -37.90
N ALA A 1013 -26.73 -50.87 -36.82
CA ALA A 1013 -26.27 -50.63 -35.45
C ALA A 1013 -24.92 -51.32 -35.16
N GLU A 1014 -24.69 -52.55 -35.65
CA GLU A 1014 -23.43 -53.28 -35.51
C GLU A 1014 -22.27 -52.48 -36.10
N ILE A 1015 -22.40 -52.00 -37.35
CA ILE A 1015 -21.33 -51.26 -38.05
C ILE A 1015 -20.88 -50.04 -37.26
N LEU A 1016 -21.83 -49.21 -36.80
CA LEU A 1016 -21.50 -47.99 -36.06
C LEU A 1016 -20.97 -48.28 -34.65
N LYS A 1017 -21.49 -49.31 -33.96
CA LYS A 1017 -20.98 -49.71 -32.63
C LYS A 1017 -19.57 -50.29 -32.71
N ASP A 1018 -19.26 -51.07 -33.75
CA ASP A 1018 -17.92 -51.57 -34.01
C ASP A 1018 -16.95 -50.42 -34.27
N GLU A 1019 -17.31 -49.48 -35.15
CA GLU A 1019 -16.48 -48.29 -35.45
C GLU A 1019 -16.25 -47.42 -34.21
N ALA A 1020 -17.30 -47.15 -33.42
CA ALA A 1020 -17.19 -46.38 -32.18
C ALA A 1020 -16.31 -47.09 -31.13
N LEU A 1021 -16.40 -48.41 -31.01
CA LEU A 1021 -15.57 -49.20 -30.10
C LEU A 1021 -14.08 -49.16 -30.50
N GLU A 1022 -13.76 -49.28 -31.78
CA GLU A 1022 -12.38 -49.19 -32.27
C GLU A 1022 -11.78 -47.81 -32.01
N LEU A 1023 -12.53 -46.73 -32.27
CA LEU A 1023 -12.09 -45.36 -31.99
C LEU A 1023 -11.90 -45.11 -30.48
N ARG A 1024 -12.83 -45.56 -29.62
CA ARG A 1024 -12.66 -45.45 -28.16
C ARG A 1024 -11.46 -46.24 -27.66
N ARG A 1025 -11.18 -47.42 -28.22
CA ARG A 1025 -9.96 -48.19 -27.90
C ARG A 1025 -8.68 -47.45 -28.28
N GLU A 1026 -8.66 -46.80 -29.43
CA GLU A 1026 -7.50 -46.03 -29.89
C GLU A 1026 -7.27 -44.79 -29.02
N VAL A 1027 -8.34 -44.04 -28.71
CA VAL A 1027 -8.26 -42.75 -28.02
C VAL A 1027 -8.12 -42.90 -26.50
N LEU A 1028 -8.95 -43.76 -25.89
CA LEU A 1028 -9.08 -43.87 -24.43
C LEU A 1028 -8.46 -45.15 -23.86
N GLY A 1029 -8.15 -46.13 -24.72
CA GLY A 1029 -7.65 -47.44 -24.32
C GLY A 1029 -8.75 -48.43 -23.92
N GLU A 1030 -8.39 -49.71 -23.84
CA GLU A 1030 -9.33 -50.82 -23.57
C GLU A 1030 -9.98 -50.76 -22.17
N LYS A 1031 -9.33 -50.12 -21.20
CA LYS A 1031 -9.78 -50.08 -19.80
C LYS A 1031 -10.66 -48.88 -19.48
N HIS A 1032 -10.87 -47.96 -20.42
CA HIS A 1032 -11.73 -46.80 -20.16
C HIS A 1032 -13.19 -47.24 -20.00
N PRO A 1033 -13.96 -46.69 -19.04
CA PRO A 1033 -15.37 -47.03 -18.85
C PRO A 1033 -16.19 -46.99 -20.14
N ASP A 1034 -16.08 -45.91 -20.91
CA ASP A 1034 -16.82 -45.74 -22.18
C ASP A 1034 -16.50 -46.80 -23.25
N THR A 1035 -15.25 -47.29 -23.27
CA THR A 1035 -14.84 -48.37 -24.17
C THR A 1035 -15.52 -49.68 -23.77
N ILE A 1036 -15.62 -49.93 -22.46
CA ILE A 1036 -16.28 -51.12 -21.92
C ILE A 1036 -17.80 -51.06 -22.12
N ASP A 1037 -18.38 -49.86 -22.04
CA ASP A 1037 -19.81 -49.63 -22.28
C ASP A 1037 -20.17 -49.83 -23.76
N SER A 1038 -19.35 -49.33 -24.68
CA SER A 1038 -19.49 -49.64 -26.11
C SER A 1038 -19.40 -51.15 -26.38
N MET A 1039 -18.48 -51.84 -25.70
CA MET A 1039 -18.32 -53.29 -25.80
C MET A 1039 -19.58 -54.04 -25.35
N ALA A 1040 -20.17 -53.61 -24.22
CA ALA A 1040 -21.41 -54.19 -23.70
C ALA A 1040 -22.63 -53.88 -24.60
N SER A 1041 -22.70 -52.67 -25.17
CA SER A 1041 -23.76 -52.26 -26.09
C SER A 1041 -23.70 -53.03 -27.42
N LEU A 1042 -22.50 -53.28 -27.94
CA LEU A 1042 -22.30 -54.12 -29.13
C LEU A 1042 -22.67 -55.59 -28.86
N ALA A 1043 -22.30 -56.11 -27.69
CA ALA A 1043 -22.67 -57.46 -27.26
C ALA A 1043 -24.20 -57.64 -27.21
N ALA A 1044 -24.93 -56.63 -26.72
CA ALA A 1044 -26.39 -56.62 -26.74
C ALA A 1044 -26.96 -56.68 -28.17
N THR A 1045 -26.35 -55.96 -29.13
CA THR A 1045 -26.74 -56.06 -30.55
C THR A 1045 -26.54 -57.48 -31.09
N TYR A 1046 -25.39 -58.12 -30.80
CA TYR A 1046 -25.15 -59.51 -31.22
C TYR A 1046 -26.14 -60.49 -30.60
N HIS A 1047 -26.55 -60.26 -29.36
CA HIS A 1047 -27.58 -61.07 -28.70
C HIS A 1047 -28.91 -60.97 -29.46
N GLN A 1048 -29.35 -59.78 -29.84
CA GLN A 1048 -30.60 -59.56 -30.60
C GLN A 1048 -30.54 -60.13 -32.02
N GLN A 1049 -29.36 -60.14 -32.66
CA GLN A 1049 -29.15 -60.82 -33.94
C GLN A 1049 -29.12 -62.36 -33.84
N GLY A 1050 -29.21 -62.94 -32.65
CA GLY A 1050 -29.08 -64.38 -32.42
C GLY A 1050 -27.65 -64.93 -32.53
N ARG A 1051 -26.64 -64.05 -32.57
CA ARG A 1051 -25.21 -64.40 -32.62
C ARG A 1051 -24.64 -64.53 -31.21
N TYR A 1052 -25.24 -65.44 -30.43
CA TYR A 1052 -24.99 -65.59 -29.00
C TYR A 1052 -23.52 -65.90 -28.66
N ASP A 1053 -22.79 -66.63 -29.51
CA ASP A 1053 -21.36 -66.91 -29.29
C ASP A 1053 -20.51 -65.64 -29.25
N LYS A 1054 -20.78 -64.69 -30.16
CA LYS A 1054 -20.09 -63.39 -30.20
C LYS A 1054 -20.54 -62.49 -29.04
N ALA A 1055 -21.84 -62.45 -28.77
CA ALA A 1055 -22.39 -61.69 -27.64
C ALA A 1055 -21.77 -62.16 -26.31
N LEU A 1056 -21.60 -63.46 -26.12
CA LEU A 1056 -21.00 -64.04 -24.92
C LEU A 1056 -19.55 -63.58 -24.74
N GLN A 1057 -18.74 -63.60 -25.80
CA GLN A 1057 -17.35 -63.17 -25.75
C GLN A 1057 -17.20 -61.71 -25.32
N PHE A 1058 -18.00 -60.81 -25.92
CA PHE A 1058 -17.95 -59.38 -25.59
C PHE A 1058 -18.54 -59.09 -24.19
N HIS A 1059 -19.64 -59.73 -23.79
CA HIS A 1059 -20.18 -59.61 -22.44
C HIS A 1059 -19.20 -60.11 -21.36
N GLN A 1060 -18.50 -61.22 -21.63
CA GLN A 1060 -17.50 -61.76 -20.71
C GLN A 1060 -16.31 -60.79 -20.56
N THR A 1061 -15.80 -60.28 -21.69
CA THR A 1061 -14.68 -59.32 -21.69
C THR A 1061 -15.04 -58.03 -20.96
N ALA A 1062 -16.24 -57.48 -21.20
CA ALA A 1062 -16.72 -56.30 -20.52
C ALA A 1062 -16.90 -56.53 -19.01
N LEU A 1063 -17.39 -57.71 -18.60
CA LEU A 1063 -17.53 -58.09 -17.20
C LEU A 1063 -16.16 -58.18 -16.49
N ASP A 1064 -15.18 -58.83 -17.12
CA ASP A 1064 -13.85 -59.00 -16.54
C ASP A 1064 -13.13 -57.66 -16.37
N LEU A 1065 -13.26 -56.76 -17.34
CA LEU A 1065 -12.74 -55.39 -17.22
C LEU A 1065 -13.45 -54.58 -16.12
N ARG A 1066 -14.79 -54.62 -16.06
CA ARG A 1066 -15.56 -53.94 -14.99
C ARG A 1066 -15.23 -54.49 -13.59
N ARG A 1067 -14.95 -55.79 -13.45
CA ARG A 1067 -14.49 -56.38 -12.18
C ARG A 1067 -13.14 -55.83 -11.74
N ILE A 1068 -12.20 -55.70 -12.67
CA ILE A 1068 -10.85 -55.17 -12.38
C ILE A 1068 -10.92 -53.70 -11.95
N ILE A 1069 -11.77 -52.91 -12.61
CA ILE A 1069 -11.80 -51.45 -12.43
C ILE A 1069 -12.74 -51.03 -11.30
N LEU A 1070 -13.97 -51.55 -11.29
CA LEU A 1070 -15.06 -51.10 -10.41
C LEU A 1070 -15.33 -52.06 -9.25
N GLY A 1071 -14.80 -53.27 -9.29
CA GLY A 1071 -15.05 -54.33 -8.31
C GLY A 1071 -16.38 -55.07 -8.52
N GLU A 1072 -16.56 -56.19 -7.81
CA GLU A 1072 -17.71 -57.11 -8.00
C GLU A 1072 -19.07 -56.52 -7.58
N LYS A 1073 -19.08 -55.56 -6.65
CA LYS A 1073 -20.32 -55.03 -6.08
C LYS A 1073 -20.90 -53.86 -6.87
N HIS A 1074 -20.16 -53.31 -7.85
CA HIS A 1074 -20.61 -52.16 -8.62
C HIS A 1074 -21.86 -52.49 -9.45
N PRO A 1075 -22.86 -51.58 -9.53
CA PRO A 1075 -24.09 -51.81 -10.29
C PRO A 1075 -23.87 -52.26 -11.73
N HIS A 1076 -22.97 -51.60 -12.47
CA HIS A 1076 -22.63 -51.99 -13.85
C HIS A 1076 -21.96 -53.37 -13.96
N THR A 1077 -21.18 -53.79 -12.96
CA THR A 1077 -20.60 -55.14 -12.92
C THR A 1077 -21.71 -56.18 -12.74
N ARG A 1078 -22.67 -55.93 -11.85
CA ARG A 1078 -23.85 -56.81 -11.67
C ARG A 1078 -24.73 -56.86 -12.91
N GLN A 1079 -24.91 -55.73 -13.58
CA GLN A 1079 -25.67 -55.63 -14.83
C GLN A 1079 -25.00 -56.46 -15.95
N SER A 1080 -23.66 -56.40 -16.07
CA SER A 1080 -22.91 -57.25 -16.99
C SER A 1080 -23.08 -58.74 -16.68
N VAL A 1081 -23.13 -59.13 -15.40
CA VAL A 1081 -23.44 -60.53 -15.01
C VAL A 1081 -24.83 -60.93 -15.50
N ALA A 1082 -25.85 -60.08 -15.30
CA ALA A 1082 -27.21 -60.37 -15.74
C ALA A 1082 -27.31 -60.54 -17.27
N TYR A 1083 -26.66 -59.66 -18.05
CA TYR A 1083 -26.61 -59.78 -19.51
C TYR A 1083 -25.87 -61.02 -19.99
N LEU A 1084 -24.77 -61.37 -19.33
CA LEU A 1084 -24.02 -62.59 -19.61
C LEU A 1084 -24.87 -63.84 -19.36
N THR A 1085 -25.54 -63.92 -18.20
CA THR A 1085 -26.43 -65.05 -17.85
C THR A 1085 -27.58 -65.18 -18.85
N SER A 1086 -28.22 -64.06 -19.21
CA SER A 1086 -29.29 -64.05 -20.22
C SER A 1086 -28.82 -64.58 -21.58
N THR A 1087 -27.59 -64.23 -21.98
CA THR A 1087 -26.99 -64.72 -23.24
C THR A 1087 -26.63 -66.20 -23.17
N GLN A 1088 -26.17 -66.69 -22.01
CA GLN A 1088 -25.90 -68.11 -21.78
C GLN A 1088 -27.18 -68.95 -21.82
N ASP A 1089 -28.25 -68.47 -21.19
CA ASP A 1089 -29.55 -69.15 -21.18
C ASP A 1089 -30.15 -69.23 -22.60
N ALA A 1090 -30.08 -68.14 -23.37
CA ALA A 1090 -30.52 -68.12 -24.78
C ALA A 1090 -29.72 -69.10 -25.66
N LEU A 1091 -28.40 -69.18 -25.46
CA LEU A 1091 -27.54 -70.13 -26.17
C LEU A 1091 -27.87 -71.60 -25.82
N GLN A 1092 -28.24 -71.88 -24.56
CA GLN A 1092 -28.64 -73.22 -24.11
C GLN A 1092 -30.03 -73.66 -24.60
N GLN A 1093 -30.92 -72.72 -24.93
CA GLN A 1093 -32.28 -73.02 -25.44
C GLN A 1093 -32.33 -73.32 -26.95
N LEU A 1094 -31.27 -73.00 -27.72
CA LEU A 1094 -31.19 -73.25 -29.17
C LEU A 1094 -31.46 -74.70 -29.61
N PRO A 1095 -30.98 -75.76 -28.91
CA PRO A 1095 -31.32 -77.14 -29.25
C PRO A 1095 -32.80 -77.49 -29.01
N SER A 1096 -33.46 -76.83 -28.05
CA SER A 1096 -34.86 -77.11 -27.65
C SER A 1096 -35.91 -76.42 -28.53
N LEU A 1097 -35.54 -75.31 -29.17
CA LEU A 1097 -36.38 -74.56 -30.12
C LEU A 1097 -36.39 -75.19 -31.52
N ALA A 1098 -35.31 -75.88 -31.90
CA ALA A 1098 -35.25 -76.64 -33.16
C ALA A 1098 -36.23 -77.84 -33.18
N GLU A 1099 -36.57 -78.41 -32.01
CA GLU A 1099 -37.58 -79.48 -31.89
C GLU A 1099 -39.02 -78.96 -31.82
N SER A 1100 -39.27 -77.74 -31.32
CA SER A 1100 -40.63 -77.19 -31.19
C SER A 1100 -41.16 -76.52 -32.47
N VAL A 1101 -40.29 -76.04 -33.36
CA VAL A 1101 -40.68 -75.46 -34.66
C VAL A 1101 -41.11 -76.53 -35.68
N GLN A 1102 -40.79 -77.81 -35.47
CA GLN A 1102 -41.29 -78.92 -36.32
C GLN A 1102 -42.74 -79.36 -36.02
N SER A 1103 -43.39 -78.86 -34.96
CA SER A 1103 -44.76 -79.31 -34.60
C SER A 1103 -45.89 -78.33 -34.92
N LEU A 1104 -45.62 -77.15 -35.49
CA LEU A 1104 -46.65 -76.12 -35.74
C LEU A 1104 -46.56 -75.52 -37.15
N ALA A 1105 -46.89 -76.31 -38.18
CA ALA A 1105 -47.31 -75.77 -39.48
C ALA A 1105 -48.13 -76.79 -40.31
N VAL A 1106 -49.47 -76.72 -40.23
CA VAL A 1106 -50.40 -77.27 -41.22
C VAL A 1106 -51.51 -76.25 -41.55
N THR A 1107 -51.27 -75.48 -42.63
CA THR A 1107 -52.25 -75.02 -43.67
C THR A 1107 -53.35 -73.95 -43.32
N PRO A 1108 -54.01 -73.26 -44.29
CA PRO A 1108 -53.51 -72.07 -45.03
C PRO A 1108 -54.58 -70.95 -45.34
N VAL A 1109 -54.15 -69.91 -46.10
CA VAL A 1109 -54.91 -68.98 -47.00
C VAL A 1109 -55.47 -67.64 -46.46
N GLY A 1110 -55.13 -66.55 -47.17
CA GLY A 1110 -55.95 -65.33 -47.29
C GLY A 1110 -55.21 -64.11 -47.88
N ASP A 1111 -55.34 -63.90 -49.20
CA ASP A 1111 -54.82 -62.77 -50.00
C ASP A 1111 -55.12 -61.36 -49.47
N SER A 1112 -54.21 -60.39 -49.69
CA SER A 1112 -54.50 -59.22 -50.57
C SER A 1112 -53.26 -58.37 -50.85
N LYS A 1113 -53.19 -57.88 -52.09
CA LYS A 1113 -52.17 -57.01 -52.68
C LYS A 1113 -52.29 -55.57 -52.16
N GLU A 1114 -51.16 -54.86 -52.05
CA GLU A 1114 -50.97 -53.58 -52.77
C GLU A 1114 -49.49 -53.17 -52.85
N GLU A 1115 -49.12 -52.65 -54.03
CA GLU A 1115 -47.79 -52.17 -54.40
C GLU A 1115 -47.47 -50.80 -53.78
N ARG A 1116 -46.19 -50.56 -53.44
CA ARG A 1116 -45.49 -49.30 -53.74
C ARG A 1116 -43.95 -49.44 -53.57
N LYS A 1117 -43.21 -49.24 -54.67
CA LYS A 1117 -41.76 -48.92 -54.68
C LYS A 1117 -41.52 -47.51 -54.08
N PRO A 1118 -40.31 -47.17 -53.60
CA PRO A 1118 -39.31 -46.46 -54.44
C PRO A 1118 -37.83 -46.88 -54.16
N ARG A 1119 -36.94 -46.93 -55.16
CA ARG A 1119 -35.96 -45.90 -55.57
C ARG A 1119 -35.18 -45.24 -54.39
N TYR A 1120 -33.89 -45.58 -54.23
CA TYR A 1120 -32.73 -44.68 -54.45
C TYR A 1120 -31.42 -45.47 -54.39
N ARG A 1121 -30.84 -45.69 -55.58
CA ARG A 1121 -29.50 -46.24 -55.82
C ARG A 1121 -28.73 -45.12 -56.53
N SER A 1122 -28.24 -44.10 -55.81
CA SER A 1122 -27.49 -43.00 -56.45
C SER A 1122 -26.56 -42.15 -55.57
N LEU A 1123 -26.33 -42.45 -54.29
CA LEU A 1123 -25.37 -41.67 -53.46
C LEU A 1123 -24.06 -42.43 -53.15
N TRP A 1124 -24.09 -43.76 -53.18
CA TRP A 1124 -22.94 -44.59 -52.81
C TRP A 1124 -21.85 -44.69 -53.91
N GLU A 1125 -22.21 -44.53 -55.20
CA GLU A 1125 -21.24 -44.59 -56.31
C GLU A 1125 -20.47 -43.29 -56.55
N VAL A 1126 -20.91 -42.16 -55.99
CA VAL A 1126 -20.24 -40.85 -56.14
C VAL A 1126 -19.14 -40.66 -55.10
N MET A 1127 -19.29 -41.20 -53.87
CA MET A 1127 -18.26 -41.08 -52.82
C MET A 1127 -17.02 -41.95 -53.09
N ARG A 1128 -17.17 -43.10 -53.78
CA ARG A 1128 -16.05 -44.00 -54.09
C ARG A 1128 -15.08 -43.45 -55.15
N ARG A 1129 -15.49 -42.47 -55.96
CA ARG A 1129 -14.66 -41.90 -57.05
C ARG A 1129 -13.77 -40.73 -56.64
N LYS A 1130 -13.90 -40.16 -55.43
CA LYS A 1130 -13.04 -39.05 -54.97
C LYS A 1130 -11.93 -39.43 -53.99
N ALA A 1131 -12.01 -40.58 -53.32
CA ALA A 1131 -10.95 -41.07 -52.43
C ALA A 1131 -9.77 -41.76 -53.16
N GLY A 1132 -9.93 -42.10 -54.46
CA GLY A 1132 -8.92 -42.84 -55.23
C GLY A 1132 -7.82 -42.02 -55.92
N ASN A 1133 -7.80 -40.69 -55.78
CA ASN A 1133 -6.91 -39.81 -56.56
C ASN A 1133 -5.93 -38.95 -55.74
N LEU A 1134 -5.71 -39.26 -54.45
CA LEU A 1134 -4.75 -38.55 -53.60
C LEU A 1134 -3.64 -39.46 -53.07
N HIS A 1135 -3.01 -40.28 -53.92
CA HIS A 1135 -1.79 -41.01 -53.57
C HIS A 1135 -0.84 -41.24 -54.76
N LYS A 1136 -0.64 -40.23 -55.61
CA LYS A 1136 0.50 -40.16 -56.54
C LYS A 1136 0.91 -38.71 -56.80
N SER A 1137 1.84 -38.19 -56.01
CA SER A 1137 2.78 -37.11 -56.41
C SER A 1137 3.64 -36.68 -55.23
N LYS A 1138 4.73 -37.41 -54.96
CA LYS A 1138 5.94 -36.86 -54.32
C LYS A 1138 7.16 -37.37 -55.09
N SER A 1139 7.58 -36.61 -56.11
CA SER A 1139 8.99 -36.49 -56.49
C SER A 1139 9.17 -35.40 -57.56
N SER A 1140 9.65 -34.22 -57.16
CA SER A 1140 10.82 -33.55 -57.77
C SER A 1140 10.85 -32.06 -57.43
N ARG A 1141 12.02 -31.60 -56.94
CA ARG A 1141 12.77 -30.36 -57.30
C ARG A 1141 12.02 -29.01 -57.25
N ARG A 1142 12.60 -27.87 -56.88
CA ARG A 1142 13.90 -27.38 -56.39
C ARG A 1142 13.73 -25.84 -56.30
N GLN A 1143 14.49 -25.21 -55.41
CA GLN A 1143 15.08 -23.85 -55.52
C GLN A 1143 14.16 -22.61 -55.47
N GLY A 1144 14.59 -21.64 -54.64
CA GLY A 1144 14.02 -20.28 -54.47
C GLY A 1144 14.32 -19.34 -55.66
N PRO A 1145 14.38 -18.01 -55.46
CA PRO A 1145 14.62 -17.25 -54.22
C PRO A 1145 13.37 -16.79 -53.48
#